data_AF-A0A521ZH13-F1
#
_entry.id   AF-A0A521ZH13-F1
#
_cell.length_a   1.000
_cell.length_b   1.000
_cell.length_c   1.000
_cell.angle_alpha   90.00
_cell.angle_beta   90.00
_cell.angle_gamma   90.00
#
_symmetry.space_group_name_H-M   'P 1'
#
loop_
_entity.id
_entity.type
_entity.pdbx_description
1 polymer ?
#
loop_
_entity_poly.entity_id
_entity_poly.type
_entity_poly.pdbx_seq_one_letter_code
_entity_poly.pdbx_strand_id
1 'polypeptide(L)'
;MMLRLRFFIFACLLWGAVSSAQAAYYVYDDSAAAATSYPWIDISATGTTLALGDDAVSAALNLGFTFNFGGTNYTQVRVMSNGMLQFAGTATNYNNAQLPLDGSGGKPNIDFAMLPLWDDYNTNNTATYMRYRSQGTAPNRVFIVSWLAAPYYCFNTGGTGCNGSNQTTAATATFQVQIYEQGQFVYSYGTTNGAGGAHSGGPTFSNSGGTVGVEVGNTDYVQYSYNTASVPNGRTILWSHPSATTPGGFNAYETTTAAGAITGIIKTKIAGSSFNLDLIALNTAKTAILTTFTGAVKVELLNASDNSAALDANNCRSSWTTIQTLANPTFVAGDNGRKTVAFQENNAWQNVRVRISYPATGVATAIGCSTDNFAIRPSSFASVSINDADWQTAGTTRTLTNTAASGGNVHKAGRPLNLQATAVNALGVPTTTTNYTGTPTATLSACAGTACSATLGTLTLGAAAVAGVINTNTASYSEVGAFSMQLSDQTFANVDAADSTTAERYITSSTVNVGRFVPDHFDLTVLATPQLLTFGSATCGSRSFTYIGQPFGYATVPQMTITAKNFSGATTVTYQGALWKLIASNATQTYAPLSPTVPGLDVSLSGTPTVTAGSNGVGSFSANAADQLTYVRSVTAPQNSFNANITLTVDVSDNSESGVSGNGTIASSAALLFNGSGSGIAFDAGNTFRYGRLRLSNAFGSERLRLPVPGQLQTWNGTGFVNAGDSCTTLAASAVSLTFGGTGNNLAACETQVSMTAGAPATLQLSAPGVGNDGWVDLRINLSSSASGTTCTSATPAAATTANKTWLRGNWGGGNYDKDPTARARFGAYKGSDRFIFQRENY
;
A
#
# COMPACT_ATOMS: atom_id res chain seq x y z
N MET A 1 -63.22 33.42 4.05
CA MET A 1 -62.95 34.38 5.15
C MET A 1 -61.59 35.03 4.86
N MET A 2 -61.48 35.91 3.86
CA MET A 2 -61.69 37.37 3.90
C MET A 2 -60.91 38.10 5.01
N LEU A 3 -59.78 38.71 4.63
CA LEU A 3 -59.34 40.09 4.95
C LEU A 3 -58.01 40.34 4.18
N ARG A 4 -57.98 40.92 2.98
CA ARG A 4 -57.97 42.35 2.62
C ARG A 4 -57.07 43.23 3.51
N LEU A 5 -55.91 43.61 2.97
CA LEU A 5 -55.50 45.02 2.94
C LEU A 5 -54.74 45.33 1.64
N ARG A 6 -55.20 46.37 0.95
CA ARG A 6 -54.76 46.89 -0.35
C ARG A 6 -53.66 47.91 -0.13
N PHE A 7 -52.65 47.95 -1.00
CA PHE A 7 -52.06 49.22 -1.43
C PHE A 7 -51.84 49.19 -2.95
N PHE A 8 -52.12 50.35 -3.53
CA PHE A 8 -52.54 50.57 -4.91
C PHE A 8 -51.41 50.50 -5.94
N ILE A 9 -51.81 50.03 -7.11
CA ILE A 9 -51.11 50.08 -8.39
C ILE A 9 -51.00 51.54 -8.87
N PHE A 10 -49.78 51.97 -9.20
CA PHE A 10 -49.51 52.99 -10.20
C PHE A 10 -48.40 52.45 -11.11
N ALA A 11 -48.80 51.63 -12.09
CA ALA A 11 -47.96 51.24 -13.20
C ALA A 11 -48.08 52.32 -14.28
N CYS A 12 -47.24 53.35 -14.20
CA CYS A 12 -47.02 54.28 -15.30
C CYS A 12 -45.90 53.71 -16.18
N LEU A 13 -46.24 53.33 -17.41
CA LEU A 13 -45.29 53.11 -18.49
C LEU A 13 -44.45 54.39 -18.67
N LEU A 14 -43.20 54.37 -18.20
CA LEU A 14 -42.14 55.16 -18.82
C LEU A 14 -41.26 54.19 -19.61
N TRP A 15 -41.59 54.03 -20.89
CA TRP A 15 -40.56 53.80 -21.90
C TRP A 15 -39.76 55.11 -22.04
N GLY A 16 -38.89 55.36 -21.07
CA GLY A 16 -37.71 56.18 -21.32
C GLY A 16 -36.74 55.29 -22.06
N ALA A 17 -36.30 55.70 -23.26
CA ALA A 17 -35.22 55.05 -23.96
C ALA A 17 -34.04 54.92 -22.99
N VAL A 18 -33.74 53.70 -22.59
CA VAL A 18 -32.49 53.37 -21.90
C VAL A 18 -31.45 53.51 -23.00
N SER A 19 -30.82 54.68 -23.11
CA SER A 19 -29.54 54.76 -23.81
C SER A 19 -28.62 53.80 -23.07
N SER A 20 -28.15 52.77 -23.76
CA SER A 20 -27.13 51.86 -23.26
C SER A 20 -26.04 52.67 -22.56
N ALA A 21 -25.88 52.49 -21.24
CA ALA A 21 -24.74 53.01 -20.53
C ALA A 21 -23.49 52.34 -21.12
N GLN A 22 -22.79 53.08 -22.00
CA GLN A 22 -21.56 52.66 -22.64
C GLN A 22 -20.42 52.83 -21.64
N ALA A 23 -19.49 51.86 -21.63
CA ALA A 23 -18.38 51.83 -20.70
C ALA A 23 -17.41 52.95 -21.04
N ALA A 24 -17.59 54.10 -20.41
CA ALA A 24 -16.71 55.25 -20.57
C ALA A 24 -15.40 55.03 -19.79
N TYR A 25 -14.27 54.98 -20.49
CA TYR A 25 -12.95 54.91 -19.85
C TYR A 25 -12.67 56.17 -19.00
N TYR A 26 -13.25 57.30 -19.38
CA TYR A 26 -13.17 58.55 -18.62
C TYR A 26 -14.52 58.91 -17.98
N VAL A 27 -14.48 59.43 -16.76
CA VAL A 27 -15.60 60.11 -16.11
C VAL A 27 -15.25 61.58 -15.90
N TYR A 28 -16.26 62.46 -15.91
CA TYR A 28 -16.07 63.89 -15.68
C TYR A 28 -16.47 64.32 -14.25
N ASP A 29 -15.77 65.31 -13.72
CA ASP A 29 -16.10 66.05 -12.49
C ASP A 29 -16.07 67.56 -12.81
N ASP A 30 -17.22 68.20 -12.76
CA ASP A 30 -17.41 69.64 -13.02
C ASP A 30 -17.68 70.45 -11.74
N SER A 31 -17.32 69.89 -10.58
CA SER A 31 -17.52 70.49 -9.26
C SER A 31 -16.59 71.68 -9.01
N ALA A 32 -16.95 72.49 -8.00
CA ALA A 32 -16.10 73.59 -7.53
C ALA A 32 -14.73 73.11 -7.00
N ALA A 33 -14.63 71.86 -6.54
CA ALA A 33 -13.38 71.27 -6.09
C ALA A 33 -12.41 71.04 -7.27
N ALA A 34 -12.91 70.50 -8.39
CA ALA A 34 -12.14 70.34 -9.61
C ALA A 34 -11.57 71.69 -10.10
N ALA A 35 -12.38 72.74 -10.08
CA ALA A 35 -11.94 74.10 -10.45
C ALA A 35 -10.82 74.65 -9.54
N THR A 36 -10.84 74.31 -8.25
CA THR A 36 -9.81 74.75 -7.30
C THR A 36 -8.50 73.98 -7.48
N SER A 37 -8.58 72.67 -7.71
CA SER A 37 -7.41 71.80 -7.90
C SER A 37 -6.72 71.99 -9.25
N TYR A 38 -7.47 72.39 -10.28
CA TYR A 38 -6.98 72.56 -11.64
C TYR A 38 -7.29 73.99 -12.14
N PRO A 39 -6.56 75.01 -11.64
CA PRO A 39 -6.79 76.40 -12.02
C PRO A 39 -6.34 76.68 -13.46
N TRP A 40 -6.76 77.83 -13.98
CA TRP A 40 -6.30 78.32 -15.29
C TRP A 40 -4.77 78.43 -15.34
N ILE A 41 -4.14 78.02 -16.45
CA ILE A 41 -2.68 78.10 -16.63
C ILE A 41 -2.44 79.10 -17.76
N ASP A 42 -2.03 80.32 -17.39
CA ASP A 42 -1.85 81.37 -18.38
C ASP A 42 -0.59 81.16 -19.24
N ILE A 43 -0.81 80.79 -20.50
CA ILE A 43 0.22 80.66 -21.53
C ILE A 43 0.17 81.78 -22.57
N SER A 44 -0.62 82.83 -22.35
CA SER A 44 -0.83 83.94 -23.32
C SER A 44 0.45 84.70 -23.66
N ALA A 45 1.42 84.78 -22.75
CA ALA A 45 2.72 85.40 -23.00
C ALA A 45 3.84 84.38 -23.27
N THR A 46 3.69 83.13 -22.83
CA THR A 46 4.78 82.16 -22.72
C THR A 46 4.64 80.92 -23.61
N GLY A 47 3.44 80.66 -24.12
CA GLY A 47 3.18 79.56 -25.04
C GLY A 47 3.66 79.84 -26.46
N THR A 48 4.03 78.78 -27.16
CA THR A 48 4.34 78.80 -28.59
C THR A 48 3.06 79.11 -29.36
N THR A 49 3.13 80.09 -30.28
CA THR A 49 1.98 80.50 -31.08
C THR A 49 1.65 79.47 -32.14
N LEU A 50 0.35 79.24 -32.37
CA LEU A 50 -0.16 78.31 -33.34
C LEU A 50 -1.04 79.05 -34.35
N ALA A 51 -0.46 79.44 -35.49
CA ALA A 51 -1.14 80.18 -36.54
C ALA A 51 -1.89 79.22 -37.48
N LEU A 52 -3.15 78.92 -37.17
CA LEU A 52 -4.02 78.10 -38.01
C LEU A 52 -4.97 78.98 -38.83
N GLY A 53 -5.23 78.59 -40.07
CA GLY A 53 -6.30 79.15 -40.89
C GLY A 53 -7.68 78.71 -40.42
N ASP A 54 -8.69 79.15 -41.15
CA ASP A 54 -10.04 78.60 -41.07
C ASP A 54 -10.02 77.11 -41.46
N ASP A 55 -10.81 76.28 -40.78
CA ASP A 55 -10.88 74.82 -41.02
C ASP A 55 -9.51 74.11 -41.15
N ALA A 56 -8.59 74.40 -40.23
CA ALA A 56 -7.22 73.89 -40.29
C ALA A 56 -6.82 73.05 -39.06
N VAL A 57 -5.89 72.11 -39.28
CA VAL A 57 -5.28 71.28 -38.23
C VAL A 57 -3.77 71.46 -38.22
N SER A 58 -3.17 71.50 -37.03
CA SER A 58 -1.72 71.67 -36.86
C SER A 58 -0.94 70.45 -37.35
N ALA A 59 0.38 70.64 -37.55
CA ALA A 59 1.32 69.52 -37.50
C ALA A 59 1.28 68.83 -36.13
N ALA A 60 1.83 67.62 -36.03
CA ALA A 60 1.91 66.90 -34.76
C ALA A 60 2.79 67.67 -33.76
N LEU A 61 2.23 68.02 -32.61
CA LEU A 61 2.89 68.75 -31.53
C LEU A 61 3.36 67.75 -30.47
N ASN A 62 4.62 67.86 -30.03
CA ASN A 62 5.15 67.01 -28.96
C ASN A 62 4.52 67.37 -27.62
N LEU A 63 3.94 66.38 -26.93
CA LEU A 63 3.39 66.53 -25.58
C LEU A 63 4.49 66.79 -24.55
N GLY A 64 5.69 66.27 -24.81
CA GLY A 64 6.84 66.32 -23.88
C GLY A 64 6.84 65.21 -22.83
N PHE A 65 5.85 64.30 -22.87
CA PHE A 65 5.72 63.09 -22.06
C PHE A 65 4.88 62.05 -22.82
N THR A 66 4.84 60.81 -22.32
CA THR A 66 3.90 59.80 -22.82
C THR A 66 2.58 59.94 -22.08
N PHE A 67 1.49 60.15 -22.82
CA PHE A 67 0.13 60.22 -22.30
C PHE A 67 -0.61 58.94 -22.68
N ASN A 68 -1.14 58.22 -21.68
CA ASN A 68 -2.01 57.06 -21.93
C ASN A 68 -3.45 57.55 -22.08
N PHE A 69 -3.99 57.48 -23.30
CA PHE A 69 -5.34 57.86 -23.64
C PHE A 69 -6.14 56.62 -24.01
N GLY A 70 -7.11 56.21 -23.18
CA GLY A 70 -7.95 55.03 -23.46
C GLY A 70 -7.14 53.74 -23.63
N GLY A 71 -6.06 53.56 -22.85
CA GLY A 71 -5.15 52.41 -22.96
C GLY A 71 -4.04 52.56 -24.01
N THR A 72 -4.11 53.55 -24.91
CA THR A 72 -3.12 53.77 -25.97
C THR A 72 -2.14 54.88 -25.61
N ASN A 73 -0.84 54.65 -25.81
CA ASN A 73 0.20 55.61 -25.49
C ASN A 73 0.45 56.59 -26.65
N TYR A 74 0.35 57.89 -26.38
CA TYR A 74 0.66 58.97 -27.31
C TYR A 74 1.77 59.88 -26.78
N THR A 75 2.64 60.33 -27.67
CA THR A 75 3.69 61.33 -27.37
C THR A 75 3.46 62.66 -28.11
N GLN A 76 2.47 62.68 -29.01
CA GLN A 76 2.14 63.81 -29.85
C GLN A 76 0.62 64.00 -29.95
N VAL A 77 0.19 65.22 -30.25
CA VAL A 77 -1.22 65.59 -30.48
C VAL A 77 -1.30 66.63 -31.59
N ARG A 78 -2.41 66.65 -32.34
CA ARG A 78 -2.73 67.73 -33.29
C ARG A 78 -3.86 68.58 -32.74
N VAL A 79 -3.79 69.89 -33.02
CA VAL A 79 -4.79 70.86 -32.57
C VAL A 79 -5.49 71.43 -33.79
N MET A 80 -6.81 71.47 -33.75
CA MET A 80 -7.68 71.98 -34.82
C MET A 80 -8.17 73.39 -34.48
N SER A 81 -8.21 74.30 -35.47
CA SER A 81 -8.70 75.68 -35.29
C SER A 81 -10.05 75.72 -34.57
N ASN A 82 -10.93 74.80 -34.98
CA ASN A 82 -12.30 74.63 -34.54
C ASN A 82 -12.45 74.03 -33.12
N GLY A 83 -11.40 73.97 -32.28
CA GLY A 83 -11.57 73.62 -30.86
C GLY A 83 -11.53 72.12 -30.54
N MET A 84 -10.80 71.33 -31.32
CA MET A 84 -10.60 69.89 -31.12
C MET A 84 -9.10 69.52 -31.01
N LEU A 85 -8.77 68.56 -30.15
CA LEU A 85 -7.47 67.89 -30.10
C LEU A 85 -7.61 66.46 -30.64
N GLN A 86 -6.66 66.05 -31.47
CA GLN A 86 -6.71 64.81 -32.23
C GLN A 86 -5.40 64.04 -32.05
N PHE A 87 -5.47 62.83 -31.50
CA PHE A 87 -4.28 62.00 -31.25
C PHE A 87 -3.98 61.02 -32.39
N ALA A 88 -5.03 60.63 -33.14
CA ALA A 88 -4.93 59.72 -34.27
C ALA A 88 -5.54 60.25 -35.60
N GLY A 89 -6.07 61.48 -35.61
CA GLY A 89 -6.78 62.05 -36.77
C GLY A 89 -6.21 63.36 -37.31
N THR A 90 -6.80 63.81 -38.42
CA THR A 90 -6.53 65.10 -39.09
C THR A 90 -7.83 65.75 -39.62
N ALA A 91 -8.94 65.56 -38.92
CA ALA A 91 -10.24 66.13 -39.29
C ALA A 91 -10.22 67.66 -39.25
N THR A 92 -10.98 68.29 -40.15
CA THR A 92 -11.10 69.75 -40.26
C THR A 92 -12.56 70.23 -40.28
N ASN A 93 -13.52 69.33 -40.00
CA ASN A 93 -14.96 69.61 -39.97
C ASN A 93 -15.33 70.76 -39.02
N TYR A 94 -16.02 71.80 -39.50
CA TYR A 94 -16.59 72.87 -38.67
C TYR A 94 -17.95 72.54 -38.05
N ASN A 95 -18.72 71.63 -38.66
CA ASN A 95 -20.07 71.32 -38.19
C ASN A 95 -20.04 70.43 -36.94
N ASN A 96 -20.53 70.96 -35.82
CA ASN A 96 -20.72 70.20 -34.59
C ASN A 96 -21.67 69.02 -34.77
N ALA A 97 -21.31 67.91 -34.13
CA ALA A 97 -22.14 66.72 -34.08
C ALA A 97 -22.16 66.09 -32.69
N GLN A 98 -23.17 65.25 -32.45
CA GLN A 98 -23.22 64.37 -31.29
C GLN A 98 -22.16 63.27 -31.41
N LEU A 99 -21.51 62.93 -30.28
CA LEU A 99 -20.64 61.76 -30.20
C LEU A 99 -21.48 60.47 -30.32
N PRO A 100 -20.96 59.38 -30.91
CA PRO A 100 -19.59 59.23 -31.41
C PRO A 100 -19.37 59.89 -32.78
N LEU A 101 -18.09 60.16 -33.10
CA LEU A 101 -17.56 60.65 -34.36
C LEU A 101 -17.22 59.48 -35.29
N ASP A 102 -18.27 58.75 -35.66
CA ASP A 102 -18.21 57.48 -36.41
C ASP A 102 -18.21 57.62 -37.94
N GLY A 103 -18.09 58.85 -38.46
CA GLY A 103 -18.20 59.14 -39.88
C GLY A 103 -19.62 59.12 -40.47
N SER A 104 -20.64 58.78 -39.67
CA SER A 104 -22.03 58.75 -40.14
C SER A 104 -22.62 60.17 -40.25
N GLY A 105 -23.57 60.38 -41.16
CA GLY A 105 -24.34 61.63 -41.21
C GLY A 105 -23.54 62.93 -41.42
N GLY A 106 -22.32 62.84 -41.99
CA GLY A 106 -21.44 64.00 -42.21
C GLY A 106 -20.49 64.33 -41.05
N LYS A 107 -20.50 63.51 -39.98
CA LYS A 107 -19.51 63.59 -38.89
C LYS A 107 -18.10 63.26 -39.39
N PRO A 108 -17.03 63.78 -38.76
CA PRO A 108 -15.71 63.20 -38.93
C PRO A 108 -15.72 61.73 -38.47
N ASN A 109 -14.84 60.90 -39.05
CA ASN A 109 -14.56 59.54 -38.58
C ASN A 109 -13.22 59.57 -37.82
N ILE A 110 -13.27 59.71 -36.50
CA ILE A 110 -12.08 59.91 -35.67
C ILE A 110 -12.24 59.32 -34.27
N ASP A 111 -11.27 58.49 -33.89
CA ASP A 111 -11.07 57.99 -32.53
C ASP A 111 -9.97 58.79 -31.82
N PHE A 112 -9.91 58.69 -30.48
CA PHE A 112 -8.96 59.42 -29.63
C PHE A 112 -9.00 60.95 -29.90
N ALA A 113 -10.18 61.53 -29.72
CA ALA A 113 -10.46 62.95 -29.86
C ALA A 113 -10.87 63.58 -28.52
N MET A 114 -10.36 64.79 -28.27
CA MET A 114 -10.78 65.63 -27.15
C MET A 114 -11.48 66.86 -27.73
N LEU A 115 -12.72 67.11 -27.30
CA LEU A 115 -13.55 68.20 -27.76
C LEU A 115 -13.80 69.16 -26.59
N PRO A 116 -12.84 70.03 -26.25
CA PRO A 116 -13.04 71.01 -25.17
C PRO A 116 -14.16 72.00 -25.48
N LEU A 117 -14.25 72.44 -26.73
CA LEU A 117 -15.33 73.26 -27.24
C LEU A 117 -15.22 73.24 -28.76
N TRP A 118 -15.59 72.12 -29.38
CA TRP A 118 -15.63 72.04 -30.83
C TRP A 118 -16.71 73.01 -31.33
N ASP A 119 -16.41 73.91 -32.25
CA ASP A 119 -17.32 74.88 -32.90
C ASP A 119 -16.61 75.53 -34.11
N ASP A 120 -17.33 76.34 -34.89
CA ASP A 120 -16.85 76.97 -36.11
C ASP A 120 -16.02 78.25 -35.81
N TYR A 121 -14.70 78.11 -35.68
CA TYR A 121 -13.77 79.20 -35.34
C TYR A 121 -12.88 79.60 -36.51
N ASN A 122 -12.83 80.90 -36.79
CA ASN A 122 -12.00 81.43 -37.86
C ASN A 122 -10.81 82.21 -37.28
N THR A 123 -9.69 81.54 -37.06
CA THR A 123 -8.46 82.17 -36.54
C THR A 123 -7.65 82.93 -37.59
N ASN A 124 -7.96 82.77 -38.88
CA ASN A 124 -7.33 83.45 -40.03
C ASN A 124 -5.80 83.60 -39.94
N ASN A 125 -5.09 82.51 -39.61
CA ASN A 125 -3.63 82.46 -39.43
C ASN A 125 -3.07 83.46 -38.40
N THR A 126 -3.92 83.98 -37.50
CA THR A 126 -3.52 84.97 -36.51
C THR A 126 -2.93 84.27 -35.28
N ALA A 127 -1.61 84.36 -35.15
CA ALA A 127 -0.79 83.65 -34.18
C ALA A 127 -1.18 83.88 -32.70
N THR A 128 -1.91 84.94 -32.38
CA THR A 128 -2.29 85.30 -31.01
C THR A 128 -3.52 84.55 -30.49
N TYR A 129 -4.35 83.99 -31.37
CA TYR A 129 -5.60 83.33 -30.94
C TYR A 129 -5.38 81.94 -30.37
N MET A 130 -4.28 81.26 -30.70
CA MET A 130 -4.01 79.91 -30.23
C MET A 130 -2.56 79.76 -29.79
N ARG A 131 -2.37 79.15 -28.62
CA ARG A 131 -1.04 78.85 -28.09
C ARG A 131 -1.00 77.46 -27.47
N TYR A 132 0.19 76.87 -27.42
CA TYR A 132 0.43 75.64 -26.68
C TYR A 132 1.74 75.70 -25.90
N ARG A 133 1.85 74.91 -24.83
CA ARG A 133 3.07 74.79 -24.02
C ARG A 133 3.10 73.48 -23.24
N SER A 134 4.23 72.78 -23.26
CA SER A 134 4.55 71.78 -22.23
C SER A 134 5.31 72.43 -21.08
N GLN A 135 4.98 72.10 -19.84
CA GLN A 135 5.72 72.56 -18.66
C GLN A 135 5.65 71.54 -17.50
N GLY A 136 6.42 71.82 -16.45
CA GLY A 136 6.59 70.92 -15.30
C GLY A 136 7.77 69.96 -15.46
N THR A 137 7.95 69.10 -14.47
CA THR A 137 8.99 68.05 -14.44
C THR A 137 8.33 66.69 -14.24
N ALA A 138 8.92 65.63 -14.78
CA ALA A 138 8.42 64.27 -14.58
C ALA A 138 8.36 63.93 -13.07
N PRO A 139 7.33 63.21 -12.59
CA PRO A 139 6.21 62.64 -13.34
C PRO A 139 4.98 63.58 -13.42
N ASN A 140 5.13 64.88 -13.16
CA ASN A 140 4.05 65.87 -13.02
C ASN A 140 4.01 66.90 -14.16
N ARG A 141 4.31 66.49 -15.40
CA ARG A 141 4.24 67.38 -16.56
C ARG A 141 2.79 67.63 -17.00
N VAL A 142 2.58 68.79 -17.61
CA VAL A 142 1.31 69.20 -18.21
C VAL A 142 1.53 69.80 -19.60
N PHE A 143 0.71 69.42 -20.57
CA PHE A 143 0.62 70.03 -21.90
C PHE A 143 -0.64 70.87 -21.97
N ILE A 144 -0.49 72.16 -22.26
CA ILE A 144 -1.59 73.13 -22.31
C ILE A 144 -1.80 73.57 -23.76
N VAL A 145 -3.06 73.65 -24.18
CA VAL A 145 -3.49 74.32 -25.42
C VAL A 145 -4.56 75.35 -25.06
N SER A 146 -4.40 76.59 -25.46
CA SER A 146 -5.36 77.67 -25.19
C SER A 146 -5.83 78.35 -26.48
N TRP A 147 -7.14 78.53 -26.58
CA TRP A 147 -7.79 79.49 -27.48
C TRP A 147 -8.02 80.77 -26.69
N LEU A 148 -7.55 81.89 -27.20
CA LEU A 148 -7.49 83.17 -26.51
C LEU A 148 -8.28 84.20 -27.32
N ALA A 149 -9.50 84.50 -26.89
CA ALA A 149 -10.43 85.34 -27.63
C ALA A 149 -10.55 84.95 -29.11
N ALA A 150 -10.60 83.65 -29.40
CA ALA A 150 -10.76 83.12 -30.75
C ALA A 150 -12.13 83.55 -31.31
N PRO A 151 -12.18 84.23 -32.47
CA PRO A 151 -13.44 84.64 -33.05
C PRO A 151 -14.11 83.46 -33.77
N TYR A 152 -15.44 83.47 -33.75
CA TYR A 152 -16.24 82.53 -34.52
C TYR A 152 -16.23 82.92 -35.99
N TYR A 153 -16.39 81.93 -36.86
CA TYR A 153 -16.70 82.18 -38.25
C TYR A 153 -18.05 82.89 -38.36
N CYS A 154 -18.15 83.86 -39.27
CA CYS A 154 -19.43 84.45 -39.60
C CYS A 154 -19.49 84.90 -41.06
N PHE A 155 -20.67 84.76 -41.67
CA PHE A 155 -20.86 85.03 -43.10
C PHE A 155 -21.14 86.53 -43.35
N ASN A 156 -20.21 87.22 -44.01
CA ASN A 156 -20.34 88.65 -44.31
C ASN A 156 -21.30 88.90 -45.49
N THR A 157 -22.61 88.92 -45.21
CA THR A 157 -23.67 89.38 -46.13
C THR A 157 -24.09 90.82 -45.82
N GLY A 158 -23.12 91.75 -45.84
CA GLY A 158 -23.41 93.18 -45.82
C GLY A 158 -24.09 93.73 -44.55
N GLY A 159 -23.86 93.10 -43.39
CA GLY A 159 -24.42 93.51 -42.09
C GLY A 159 -23.38 93.63 -40.97
N THR A 160 -23.65 94.51 -40.01
CA THR A 160 -22.89 94.77 -38.78
C THR A 160 -22.67 93.50 -37.95
N GLY A 161 -21.41 93.19 -37.59
CA GLY A 161 -21.08 92.09 -36.66
C GLY A 161 -19.97 91.13 -37.15
N CYS A 162 -19.62 91.20 -38.43
CA CYS A 162 -18.52 90.48 -39.07
C CYS A 162 -17.47 91.45 -39.63
N ASN A 163 -16.18 91.13 -39.49
CA ASN A 163 -15.11 91.90 -40.12
C ASN A 163 -14.84 91.42 -41.57
N GLY A 164 -13.91 92.10 -42.27
CA GLY A 164 -13.52 91.75 -43.65
C GLY A 164 -12.83 90.39 -43.82
N SER A 165 -12.63 89.64 -42.73
CA SER A 165 -12.03 88.31 -42.71
C SER A 165 -13.00 87.21 -42.29
N ASN A 166 -14.33 87.47 -42.30
CA ASN A 166 -15.38 86.54 -41.86
C ASN A 166 -15.23 86.12 -40.39
N GLN A 167 -14.75 87.03 -39.54
CA GLN A 167 -14.65 86.84 -38.10
C GLN A 167 -15.67 87.71 -37.39
N THR A 168 -16.28 87.17 -36.34
CA THR A 168 -17.14 87.94 -35.44
C THR A 168 -16.37 89.09 -34.77
N THR A 169 -16.99 90.27 -34.67
CA THR A 169 -16.38 91.44 -34.00
C THR A 169 -16.73 91.55 -32.53
N ALA A 170 -17.75 90.82 -32.05
CA ALA A 170 -18.27 90.92 -30.68
C ALA A 170 -18.35 89.57 -29.92
N ALA A 171 -18.23 88.44 -30.62
CA ALA A 171 -18.31 87.10 -30.03
C ALA A 171 -16.95 86.41 -30.15
N THR A 172 -16.39 85.94 -29.03
CA THR A 172 -15.14 85.19 -29.01
C THR A 172 -15.18 84.15 -27.90
N ALA A 173 -14.36 83.11 -28.04
CA ALA A 173 -14.19 82.07 -27.03
C ALA A 173 -12.76 82.08 -26.47
N THR A 174 -12.67 82.03 -25.15
CA THR A 174 -11.43 81.78 -24.42
C THR A 174 -11.59 80.52 -23.60
N PHE A 175 -10.84 79.48 -23.95
CA PHE A 175 -10.85 78.18 -23.26
C PHE A 175 -9.49 77.49 -23.44
N GLN A 176 -9.23 76.48 -22.62
CA GLN A 176 -7.99 75.72 -22.68
C GLN A 176 -8.21 74.24 -22.35
N VAL A 177 -7.28 73.42 -22.83
CA VAL A 177 -7.08 72.04 -22.43
C VAL A 177 -5.79 71.92 -21.66
N GLN A 178 -5.80 71.17 -20.55
CA GLN A 178 -4.61 70.76 -19.82
C GLN A 178 -4.55 69.23 -19.82
N ILE A 179 -3.55 68.64 -20.46
CA ILE A 179 -3.31 67.20 -20.46
C ILE A 179 -2.20 66.92 -19.45
N TYR A 180 -2.47 66.06 -18.46
CA TYR A 180 -1.49 65.72 -17.42
C TYR A 180 -0.83 64.36 -17.71
N GLU A 181 0.45 64.26 -17.35
CA GLU A 181 1.24 63.04 -17.53
C GLU A 181 0.67 61.80 -16.82
N GLN A 182 -0.16 61.97 -15.79
CA GLN A 182 -0.75 60.87 -15.01
C GLN A 182 -2.04 60.30 -15.64
N GLY A 183 -2.49 60.82 -16.78
CA GLY A 183 -3.62 60.26 -17.54
C GLY A 183 -4.93 61.04 -17.44
N GLN A 184 -5.07 61.97 -16.48
CA GLN A 184 -6.19 62.91 -16.45
C GLN A 184 -5.98 64.11 -17.38
N PHE A 185 -7.07 64.76 -17.76
CA PHE A 185 -7.03 66.02 -18.50
C PHE A 185 -8.19 66.92 -18.09
N VAL A 186 -8.07 68.21 -18.39
CA VAL A 186 -8.98 69.25 -17.89
C VAL A 186 -9.38 70.17 -19.02
N TYR A 187 -10.67 70.50 -19.09
CA TYR A 187 -11.18 71.60 -19.91
C TYR A 187 -11.52 72.77 -18.99
N SER A 188 -10.97 73.95 -19.27
CA SER A 188 -11.25 75.17 -18.49
C SER A 188 -11.72 76.29 -19.41
N TYR A 189 -12.72 77.04 -18.97
CA TYR A 189 -13.40 78.06 -19.76
C TYR A 189 -13.21 79.44 -19.11
N GLY A 190 -12.63 80.37 -19.88
CA GLY A 190 -12.48 81.78 -19.51
C GLY A 190 -13.73 82.57 -19.92
N THR A 191 -13.55 83.63 -20.70
CA THR A 191 -14.67 84.37 -21.29
C THR A 191 -15.14 83.71 -22.59
N THR A 192 -16.38 83.23 -22.61
CA THR A 192 -17.09 82.74 -23.79
C THR A 192 -18.31 83.64 -24.03
N ASN A 193 -18.19 84.61 -24.95
CA ASN A 193 -19.28 85.56 -25.23
C ASN A 193 -20.28 84.94 -26.20
N GLY A 194 -21.49 84.66 -25.70
CA GLY A 194 -22.47 83.78 -26.32
C GLY A 194 -22.72 82.61 -25.37
N ALA A 195 -23.84 82.63 -24.65
CA ALA A 195 -24.08 81.87 -23.43
C ALA A 195 -23.58 80.41 -23.49
N GLY A 196 -22.44 80.15 -22.85
CA GLY A 196 -21.96 78.80 -22.52
C GLY A 196 -21.89 77.81 -23.69
N GLY A 197 -21.56 78.29 -24.89
CA GLY A 197 -21.56 77.47 -26.09
C GLY A 197 -22.94 77.27 -26.71
N ALA A 198 -23.87 78.24 -26.59
CA ALA A 198 -25.06 78.35 -27.44
C ALA A 198 -25.20 79.76 -28.02
N HIS A 199 -25.50 79.84 -29.32
CA HIS A 199 -25.83 81.08 -30.02
C HIS A 199 -27.34 81.17 -30.25
N SER A 200 -28.01 82.12 -29.61
CA SER A 200 -29.42 82.42 -29.89
C SER A 200 -29.54 83.48 -30.98
N GLY A 201 -29.90 83.03 -32.20
CA GLY A 201 -30.81 83.75 -33.11
C GLY A 201 -30.44 85.13 -33.62
N GLY A 202 -29.32 85.27 -34.34
CA GLY A 202 -29.08 86.38 -35.28
C GLY A 202 -28.85 85.85 -36.71
N PRO A 203 -29.12 86.62 -37.78
CA PRO A 203 -29.11 86.13 -39.18
C PRO A 203 -27.73 85.73 -39.73
N THR A 204 -26.67 85.77 -38.91
CA THR A 204 -25.26 85.71 -39.34
C THR A 204 -24.45 84.60 -38.65
N PHE A 205 -25.06 83.71 -37.89
CA PHE A 205 -24.37 82.63 -37.18
C PHE A 205 -24.74 81.25 -37.74
N SER A 206 -23.74 80.47 -38.15
CA SER A 206 -23.86 79.02 -38.34
C SER A 206 -23.87 78.37 -36.95
N ASN A 207 -24.94 77.65 -36.63
CA ASN A 207 -25.13 76.81 -35.44
C ASN A 207 -25.34 77.46 -34.06
N SER A 208 -26.22 76.79 -33.31
CA SER A 208 -26.73 77.16 -31.99
C SER A 208 -25.90 76.64 -30.83
N GLY A 209 -24.60 76.40 -31.03
CA GLY A 209 -23.67 75.97 -29.98
C GLY A 209 -22.65 74.91 -30.39
N GLY A 210 -21.71 74.60 -29.49
CA GLY A 210 -20.60 73.66 -29.72
C GLY A 210 -20.77 72.26 -29.12
N THR A 211 -19.85 71.34 -29.43
CA THR A 211 -19.76 70.00 -28.82
C THR A 211 -18.67 69.98 -27.75
N VAL A 212 -19.00 69.52 -26.54
CA VAL A 212 -18.05 69.26 -25.46
C VAL A 212 -18.07 67.79 -25.09
N GLY A 213 -16.90 67.15 -25.07
CA GLY A 213 -16.78 65.75 -24.69
C GLY A 213 -15.42 65.16 -25.03
N VAL A 214 -15.31 63.84 -24.84
CA VAL A 214 -14.13 63.04 -25.18
C VAL A 214 -14.56 61.77 -25.87
N GLU A 215 -13.79 61.31 -26.84
CA GLU A 215 -13.98 60.05 -27.53
C GLU A 215 -12.68 59.27 -27.57
N VAL A 216 -12.67 58.08 -26.95
CA VAL A 216 -11.60 57.09 -27.08
C VAL A 216 -11.84 56.28 -28.35
N GLY A 217 -13.08 55.90 -28.61
CA GLY A 217 -13.54 55.49 -29.93
C GLY A 217 -15.05 55.29 -30.02
N ASN A 218 -15.54 54.78 -31.14
CA ASN A 218 -16.98 54.70 -31.45
C ASN A 218 -17.87 54.02 -30.37
N THR A 219 -17.30 53.18 -29.51
CA THR A 219 -18.02 52.49 -28.41
C THR A 219 -17.68 53.02 -27.01
N ASP A 220 -16.75 53.97 -26.92
CA ASP A 220 -16.19 54.52 -25.67
C ASP A 220 -15.98 56.04 -25.84
N TYR A 221 -17.02 56.79 -25.47
CA TYR A 221 -17.04 58.24 -25.52
C TYR A 221 -17.92 58.79 -24.40
N VAL A 222 -17.70 60.05 -24.07
CA VAL A 222 -18.53 60.80 -23.12
C VAL A 222 -18.84 62.16 -23.70
N GLN A 223 -20.12 62.39 -23.99
CA GLN A 223 -20.62 63.69 -24.37
C GLN A 223 -21.05 64.47 -23.13
N TYR A 224 -20.38 65.58 -22.84
CA TYR A 224 -20.79 66.51 -21.80
C TYR A 224 -21.95 67.40 -22.31
N SER A 225 -21.85 67.88 -23.55
CA SER A 225 -22.92 68.68 -24.18
C SER A 225 -22.83 68.73 -25.70
N TYR A 226 -23.96 69.02 -26.33
CA TYR A 226 -24.08 69.23 -27.77
C TYR A 226 -25.09 70.35 -28.05
N ASN A 227 -24.65 71.44 -28.70
CA ASN A 227 -25.48 72.57 -29.11
C ASN A 227 -26.34 73.15 -27.96
N THR A 228 -25.78 73.22 -26.75
CA THR A 228 -26.45 73.72 -25.54
C THR A 228 -25.53 74.61 -24.73
N ALA A 229 -26.10 75.59 -24.02
CA ALA A 229 -25.40 76.52 -23.13
C ALA A 229 -24.95 75.84 -21.80
N SER A 230 -24.00 74.92 -21.85
CA SER A 230 -23.61 74.04 -20.72
C SER A 230 -22.35 74.47 -19.97
N VAL A 231 -21.50 75.32 -20.57
CA VAL A 231 -20.17 75.67 -20.03
C VAL A 231 -20.06 77.17 -19.67
N PRO A 232 -20.52 77.60 -18.48
CA PRO A 232 -20.44 79.01 -18.08
C PRO A 232 -18.99 79.50 -17.89
N ASN A 233 -18.77 80.82 -17.94
CA ASN A 233 -17.46 81.42 -17.69
C ASN A 233 -16.91 80.99 -16.31
N GLY A 234 -15.63 80.61 -16.28
CA GLY A 234 -14.96 80.11 -15.07
C GLY A 234 -15.20 78.62 -14.79
N ARG A 235 -15.94 77.89 -15.63
CA ARG A 235 -16.12 76.44 -15.49
C ARG A 235 -14.80 75.70 -15.72
N THR A 236 -14.59 74.65 -14.93
CA THR A 236 -13.55 73.64 -15.14
C THR A 236 -14.19 72.26 -15.09
N ILE A 237 -13.79 71.38 -16.01
CA ILE A 237 -14.25 69.99 -16.10
C ILE A 237 -12.99 69.11 -16.07
N LEU A 238 -12.84 68.33 -15.00
CA LEU A 238 -11.81 67.31 -14.87
C LEU A 238 -12.29 66.01 -15.49
N TRP A 239 -11.46 65.39 -16.32
CA TRP A 239 -11.69 64.07 -16.91
C TRP A 239 -10.65 63.09 -16.36
N SER A 240 -11.11 62.03 -15.67
CA SER A 240 -10.24 61.04 -15.03
C SER A 240 -10.73 59.62 -15.25
N HIS A 241 -9.82 58.65 -15.23
CA HIS A 241 -10.17 57.23 -15.22
C HIS A 241 -10.35 56.79 -13.74
N PRO A 242 -11.38 55.99 -13.39
CA PRO A 242 -11.53 55.48 -12.03
C PRO A 242 -10.29 54.66 -11.63
N SER A 243 -9.56 55.07 -10.59
CA SER A 243 -8.40 54.30 -10.11
C SER A 243 -8.83 52.88 -9.73
N ALA A 244 -8.13 51.86 -10.24
CA ALA A 244 -8.32 50.48 -9.79
C ALA A 244 -8.09 50.42 -8.27
N THR A 245 -9.11 50.02 -7.50
CA THR A 245 -9.00 49.93 -6.04
C THR A 245 -8.04 48.79 -5.67
N THR A 246 -6.89 49.12 -5.08
CA THR A 246 -5.94 48.11 -4.59
C THR A 246 -6.54 47.35 -3.40
N PRO A 247 -6.60 46.00 -3.44
CA PRO A 247 -7.13 45.20 -2.34
C PRO A 247 -6.19 45.23 -1.13
N GLY A 248 -6.74 45.02 0.07
CA GLY A 248 -5.96 44.89 1.31
C GLY A 248 -5.24 43.56 1.47
N GLY A 249 -5.62 42.56 0.69
CA GLY A 249 -5.07 41.22 0.70
C GLY A 249 -6.00 40.25 -0.02
N PHE A 250 -5.69 38.96 0.09
CA PHE A 250 -6.45 37.89 -0.54
C PHE A 250 -6.61 36.68 0.39
N ASN A 251 -7.58 35.83 0.08
CA ASN A 251 -7.76 34.52 0.69
C ASN A 251 -8.28 33.52 -0.36
N ALA A 252 -8.23 32.22 -0.07
CA ALA A 252 -8.85 31.19 -0.87
C ALA A 252 -9.53 30.12 0.01
N TYR A 253 -10.63 29.56 -0.48
CA TYR A 253 -11.40 28.52 0.22
C TYR A 253 -12.27 27.68 -0.74
N GLU A 254 -12.96 26.66 -0.23
CA GLU A 254 -13.90 25.84 -0.98
C GLU A 254 -14.99 26.67 -1.68
N THR A 255 -15.35 26.27 -2.90
CA THR A 255 -16.45 26.91 -3.66
C THR A 255 -17.81 26.81 -2.98
N THR A 256 -17.98 25.86 -2.07
CA THR A 256 -19.19 25.66 -1.27
C THR A 256 -19.29 26.62 -0.08
N THR A 257 -18.25 27.41 0.20
CA THR A 257 -18.25 28.42 1.28
C THR A 257 -19.30 29.50 1.00
N ALA A 258 -20.04 29.91 2.03
CA ALA A 258 -21.14 30.86 1.91
C ALA A 258 -20.72 32.19 1.23
N ALA A 259 -21.65 32.81 0.50
CA ALA A 259 -21.43 34.11 -0.12
C ALA A 259 -21.08 35.19 0.93
N GLY A 260 -20.13 36.07 0.63
CA GLY A 260 -19.66 37.11 1.54
C GLY A 260 -18.65 36.67 2.61
N ALA A 261 -18.38 35.37 2.74
CA ALA A 261 -17.38 34.88 3.71
C ALA A 261 -15.97 35.37 3.36
N ILE A 262 -15.21 35.81 4.37
CA ILE A 262 -13.81 36.23 4.21
C ILE A 262 -12.82 35.15 4.68
N THR A 263 -13.31 34.11 5.34
CA THR A 263 -12.58 32.91 5.76
C THR A 263 -13.35 31.66 5.35
N GLY A 264 -12.64 30.55 5.22
CA GLY A 264 -13.20 29.26 4.88
C GLY A 264 -12.13 28.18 4.98
N ILE A 265 -12.56 26.94 4.74
CA ILE A 265 -11.69 25.76 4.71
C ILE A 265 -11.29 25.41 3.28
N ILE A 266 -10.24 24.61 3.12
CA ILE A 266 -9.84 23.93 1.90
C ILE A 266 -9.64 22.47 2.26
N LYS A 267 -10.42 21.58 1.67
CA LYS A 267 -10.33 20.15 1.91
C LYS A 267 -9.20 19.49 1.14
N THR A 268 -8.82 18.28 1.56
CA THR A 268 -7.88 17.42 0.84
C THR A 268 -8.26 17.27 -0.64
N LYS A 269 -7.26 17.41 -1.52
CA LYS A 269 -7.40 17.22 -2.97
C LYS A 269 -6.68 15.95 -3.41
N ILE A 270 -7.04 15.45 -4.59
CA ILE A 270 -6.42 14.26 -5.18
C ILE A 270 -5.48 14.70 -6.31
N ALA A 271 -4.23 14.28 -6.25
CA ALA A 271 -3.24 14.52 -7.29
C ALA A 271 -3.77 14.07 -8.66
N GLY A 272 -3.57 14.89 -9.69
CA GLY A 272 -4.03 14.65 -11.07
C GLY A 272 -5.54 14.90 -11.28
N SER A 273 -6.33 15.08 -10.22
CA SER A 273 -7.73 15.50 -10.36
C SER A 273 -7.83 17.03 -10.43
N SER A 274 -8.69 17.54 -11.30
CA SER A 274 -9.03 18.96 -11.30
C SER A 274 -9.87 19.31 -10.07
N PHE A 275 -9.59 20.45 -9.44
CA PHE A 275 -10.38 20.98 -8.33
C PHE A 275 -10.51 22.50 -8.45
N ASN A 276 -11.60 23.04 -7.91
CA ASN A 276 -11.87 24.47 -7.93
C ASN A 276 -11.73 25.04 -6.52
N LEU A 277 -11.13 26.23 -6.40
CA LEU A 277 -11.16 27.04 -5.19
C LEU A 277 -11.65 28.44 -5.55
N ASP A 278 -12.33 29.09 -4.62
CA ASP A 278 -12.69 30.49 -4.74
C ASP A 278 -11.60 31.37 -4.16
N LEU A 279 -11.09 32.28 -4.98
CA LEU A 279 -10.17 33.33 -4.58
C LEU A 279 -10.98 34.58 -4.24
N ILE A 280 -10.69 35.23 -3.13
CA ILE A 280 -11.36 36.48 -2.74
C ILE A 280 -10.38 37.63 -2.58
N ALA A 281 -10.77 38.80 -3.07
CA ALA A 281 -10.12 40.07 -2.80
C ALA A 281 -10.72 40.69 -1.54
N LEU A 282 -9.88 41.07 -0.58
CA LEU A 282 -10.30 41.70 0.67
C LEU A 282 -10.20 43.22 0.58
N ASN A 283 -11.09 43.93 1.27
CA ASN A 283 -10.94 45.38 1.47
C ASN A 283 -9.66 45.69 2.28
N THR A 284 -9.23 46.96 2.31
CA THR A 284 -8.00 47.37 3.00
C THR A 284 -7.97 46.96 4.48
N ALA A 285 -9.13 46.96 5.16
CA ALA A 285 -9.28 46.56 6.55
C ALA A 285 -9.28 45.04 6.77
N LYS A 286 -9.35 44.22 5.71
CA LYS A 286 -9.51 42.76 5.74
C LYS A 286 -10.75 42.29 6.51
N THR A 287 -11.83 43.08 6.49
CA THR A 287 -13.10 42.81 7.19
C THR A 287 -14.25 42.43 6.27
N ALA A 288 -14.10 42.62 4.95
CA ALA A 288 -15.11 42.28 3.96
C ALA A 288 -14.46 41.98 2.59
N ILE A 289 -15.21 41.32 1.71
CA ILE A 289 -14.84 41.16 0.29
C ILE A 289 -14.88 42.54 -0.38
N LEU A 290 -13.83 42.88 -1.13
CA LEU A 290 -13.78 44.07 -1.97
C LEU A 290 -14.51 43.78 -3.29
N THR A 291 -15.82 44.03 -3.31
CA THR A 291 -16.68 43.63 -4.43
C THR A 291 -16.38 44.35 -5.74
N THR A 292 -15.76 45.52 -5.68
CA THR A 292 -15.41 46.34 -6.84
C THR A 292 -14.04 45.98 -7.45
N PHE A 293 -13.31 45.02 -6.88
CA PHE A 293 -11.98 44.68 -7.37
C PHE A 293 -12.03 44.05 -8.77
N THR A 294 -11.28 44.63 -9.70
CA THR A 294 -11.01 44.09 -11.03
C THR A 294 -9.51 44.13 -11.30
N GLY A 295 -8.96 43.08 -11.90
CA GLY A 295 -7.54 43.03 -12.24
C GLY A 295 -6.96 41.62 -12.30
N ALA A 296 -5.87 41.48 -13.04
CA ALA A 296 -5.12 40.22 -13.12
C ALA A 296 -4.31 39.98 -11.84
N VAL A 297 -4.41 38.77 -11.28
CA VAL A 297 -3.63 38.33 -10.12
C VAL A 297 -2.72 37.16 -10.46
N LYS A 298 -1.57 37.06 -9.80
CA LYS A 298 -0.70 35.87 -9.83
C LYS A 298 -1.19 34.90 -8.77
N VAL A 299 -1.40 33.64 -9.13
CA VAL A 299 -1.88 32.60 -8.20
C VAL A 299 -0.91 31.44 -8.17
N GLU A 300 -0.51 31.04 -6.97
CA GLU A 300 0.49 30.00 -6.74
C GLU A 300 -0.01 28.99 -5.70
N LEU A 301 0.24 27.71 -5.94
CA LEU A 301 0.24 26.71 -4.87
C LEU A 301 1.62 26.70 -4.24
N LEU A 302 1.68 26.68 -2.91
CA LEU A 302 2.92 26.68 -2.13
C LEU A 302 3.04 25.40 -1.31
N ASN A 303 4.25 24.86 -1.21
CA ASN A 303 4.59 23.81 -0.26
C ASN A 303 4.77 24.46 1.12
N ALA A 304 3.79 24.25 1.99
CA ALA A 304 3.71 24.85 3.31
C ALA A 304 4.27 23.94 4.42
N SER A 305 5.11 22.96 4.06
CA SER A 305 5.70 22.02 5.01
C SER A 305 6.81 22.63 5.88
N ASP A 306 7.52 23.66 5.39
CA ASP A 306 8.54 24.37 6.15
C ASP A 306 7.96 25.60 6.87
N ASN A 307 7.72 25.47 8.17
CA ASN A 307 7.20 26.53 9.02
C ASN A 307 8.27 27.26 9.86
N SER A 308 9.54 27.18 9.47
CA SER A 308 10.65 27.82 10.19
C SER A 308 10.62 29.35 10.19
N ALA A 309 10.17 29.99 9.09
CA ALA A 309 9.99 31.43 9.02
C ALA A 309 8.67 31.88 9.67
N ALA A 310 8.60 33.06 10.28
CA ALA A 310 7.37 33.57 10.88
C ALA A 310 6.26 33.83 9.84
N LEU A 311 5.01 33.70 10.28
CA LEU A 311 3.83 34.05 9.50
C LEU A 311 3.70 35.58 9.43
N ASP A 312 3.59 36.14 8.24
CA ASP A 312 3.42 37.58 8.04
C ASP A 312 1.96 38.03 8.18
N ALA A 313 1.72 39.34 8.09
CA ALA A 313 0.37 39.93 8.18
C ALA A 313 -0.55 39.54 7.00
N ASN A 314 -0.03 38.91 5.95
CA ASN A 314 -0.74 38.39 4.80
C ASN A 314 -0.90 36.87 4.87
N ASN A 315 -0.61 36.28 6.04
CA ASN A 315 -0.75 34.87 6.33
C ASN A 315 0.18 33.97 5.48
N CYS A 316 1.27 34.55 4.98
CA CYS A 316 2.31 33.89 4.19
C CYS A 316 3.58 33.68 5.02
N ARG A 317 4.42 32.72 4.62
CA ARG A 317 5.80 32.54 5.13
C ARG A 317 6.79 32.61 3.98
N SER A 318 7.96 33.20 4.23
CA SER A 318 9.05 33.26 3.25
C SER A 318 9.74 31.91 3.02
N SER A 319 9.60 30.96 3.96
CA SER A 319 10.11 29.59 3.85
C SER A 319 9.30 28.71 2.89
N TRP A 320 8.06 29.09 2.56
CA TRP A 320 7.21 28.31 1.66
C TRP A 320 7.66 28.46 0.20
N THR A 321 7.79 27.33 -0.49
CA THR A 321 8.26 27.29 -1.88
C THR A 321 7.11 27.08 -2.87
N THR A 322 7.23 27.63 -4.07
CA THR A 322 6.19 27.50 -5.10
C THR A 322 6.16 26.07 -5.67
N ILE A 323 4.98 25.44 -5.67
CA ILE A 323 4.66 24.16 -6.32
C ILE A 323 4.27 24.41 -7.77
N GLN A 324 3.27 25.27 -7.97
CA GLN A 324 2.63 25.54 -9.26
C GLN A 324 2.29 27.03 -9.33
N THR A 325 2.45 27.65 -10.49
CA THR A 325 1.91 28.98 -10.81
C THR A 325 0.84 28.84 -11.88
N LEU A 326 -0.34 29.42 -11.66
CA LEU A 326 -1.43 29.42 -12.63
C LEU A 326 -1.30 30.56 -13.66
N ALA A 327 -2.07 30.47 -14.75
CA ALA A 327 -2.14 31.49 -15.79
C ALA A 327 -2.95 32.71 -15.33
N ASN A 328 -2.33 33.55 -14.50
CA ASN A 328 -2.76 34.89 -14.04
C ASN A 328 -4.26 35.22 -14.20
N PRO A 329 -5.16 34.60 -13.42
CA PRO A 329 -6.59 34.82 -13.56
C PRO A 329 -6.96 36.29 -13.33
N THR A 330 -7.94 36.79 -14.07
CA THR A 330 -8.38 38.20 -14.01
C THR A 330 -9.74 38.32 -13.36
N PHE A 331 -9.83 39.11 -12.29
CA PHE A 331 -11.11 39.51 -11.69
C PHE A 331 -11.81 40.52 -12.61
N VAL A 332 -13.08 40.26 -12.91
CA VAL A 332 -13.97 41.15 -13.67
C VAL A 332 -15.09 41.65 -12.78
N ALA A 333 -15.78 42.73 -13.16
CA ALA A 333 -16.82 43.35 -12.32
C ALA A 333 -17.93 42.36 -11.90
N GLY A 334 -18.27 41.39 -12.76
CA GLY A 334 -19.25 40.34 -12.45
C GLY A 334 -18.82 39.34 -11.37
N ASP A 335 -17.52 39.23 -11.09
CA ASP A 335 -16.98 38.34 -10.04
C ASP A 335 -17.31 38.89 -8.62
N ASN A 336 -17.67 40.17 -8.48
CA ASN A 336 -17.94 40.82 -7.18
C ASN A 336 -16.83 40.55 -6.13
N GLY A 337 -15.56 40.57 -6.56
CA GLY A 337 -14.41 40.31 -5.69
C GLY A 337 -14.20 38.85 -5.28
N ARG A 338 -14.99 37.88 -5.80
CA ARG A 338 -14.85 36.44 -5.57
C ARG A 338 -14.79 35.69 -6.90
N LYS A 339 -13.68 35.00 -7.16
CA LYS A 339 -13.43 34.32 -8.43
C LYS A 339 -13.11 32.84 -8.23
N THR A 340 -13.89 31.96 -8.85
CA THR A 340 -13.57 30.53 -8.93
C THR A 340 -12.43 30.28 -9.89
N VAL A 341 -11.42 29.55 -9.44
CA VAL A 341 -10.25 29.17 -10.24
C VAL A 341 -10.02 27.67 -10.14
N ALA A 342 -9.75 27.05 -11.29
CA ALA A 342 -9.45 25.64 -11.41
C ALA A 342 -7.94 25.38 -11.26
N PHE A 343 -7.62 24.32 -10.55
CA PHE A 343 -6.27 23.82 -10.32
C PHE A 343 -6.19 22.35 -10.75
N GLN A 344 -5.00 21.92 -11.14
CA GLN A 344 -4.64 20.51 -11.28
C GLN A 344 -3.16 20.39 -10.94
N GLU A 345 -2.86 19.69 -9.85
CA GLU A 345 -1.50 19.39 -9.42
C GLU A 345 -1.28 17.88 -9.51
N ASN A 346 -0.26 17.46 -10.24
CA ASN A 346 -0.08 16.04 -10.60
C ASN A 346 0.68 15.25 -9.54
N ASN A 347 1.32 15.91 -8.58
CA ASN A 347 2.09 15.29 -7.51
C ASN A 347 1.41 15.43 -6.14
N ALA A 348 1.96 14.76 -5.13
CA ALA A 348 1.43 14.74 -3.78
C ALA A 348 2.15 15.75 -2.86
N TRP A 349 1.41 16.37 -1.94
CA TRP A 349 1.90 17.38 -1.02
C TRP A 349 1.12 17.28 0.29
N GLN A 350 1.82 17.11 1.42
CA GLN A 350 1.17 16.93 2.72
C GLN A 350 0.57 18.22 3.28
N ASN A 351 1.10 19.38 2.86
CA ASN A 351 0.70 20.68 3.39
C ASN A 351 0.89 21.76 2.30
N VAL A 352 -0.23 22.33 1.85
CA VAL A 352 -0.31 23.26 0.72
C VAL A 352 -1.05 24.52 1.13
N ARG A 353 -0.60 25.66 0.61
CA ARG A 353 -1.25 26.98 0.75
C ARG A 353 -1.44 27.61 -0.63
N VAL A 354 -2.49 28.41 -0.81
CA VAL A 354 -2.68 29.21 -2.03
C VAL A 354 -2.12 30.60 -1.76
N ARG A 355 -1.23 31.13 -2.60
CA ARG A 355 -0.78 32.53 -2.58
C ARG A 355 -1.34 33.28 -3.77
N ILE A 356 -1.89 34.46 -3.50
CA ILE A 356 -2.44 35.37 -4.51
C ILE A 356 -1.74 36.71 -4.38
N SER A 357 -1.26 37.25 -5.51
CA SER A 357 -0.52 38.52 -5.55
C SER A 357 -1.06 39.44 -6.66
N TYR A 358 -1.16 40.73 -6.37
CA TYR A 358 -1.56 41.77 -7.30
C TYR A 358 -0.54 42.92 -7.30
N PRO A 359 -0.21 43.52 -8.47
CA PRO A 359 -0.57 43.06 -9.81
C PRO A 359 0.04 41.68 -10.14
N ALA A 360 -0.52 40.98 -11.13
CA ALA A 360 -0.03 39.66 -11.54
C ALA A 360 1.44 39.62 -11.98
N THR A 361 1.97 40.75 -12.44
CA THR A 361 3.34 40.90 -12.93
C THR A 361 4.00 42.11 -12.30
N GLY A 362 5.30 42.01 -12.02
CA GLY A 362 6.06 43.08 -11.35
C GLY A 362 6.03 42.94 -9.83
N VAL A 363 6.26 44.06 -9.13
CA VAL A 363 6.27 44.09 -7.66
C VAL A 363 4.82 44.08 -7.16
N ALA A 364 4.47 43.05 -6.39
CA ALA A 364 3.13 42.93 -5.81
C ALA A 364 2.91 44.02 -4.74
N THR A 365 1.81 44.75 -4.86
CA THR A 365 1.33 45.75 -3.91
C THR A 365 0.32 45.18 -2.93
N ALA A 366 -0.32 44.05 -3.27
CA ALA A 366 -1.19 43.29 -2.38
C ALA A 366 -0.89 41.79 -2.50
N ILE A 367 -0.79 41.11 -1.36
CA ILE A 367 -0.50 39.68 -1.26
C ILE A 367 -1.44 39.06 -0.21
N GLY A 368 -1.85 37.82 -0.42
CA GLY A 368 -2.52 37.03 0.61
C GLY A 368 -2.30 35.54 0.39
N CYS A 369 -2.08 34.80 1.48
CA CYS A 369 -2.08 33.34 1.48
C CYS A 369 -3.34 32.80 2.14
N SER A 370 -3.85 31.67 1.65
CA SER A 370 -5.06 31.04 2.17
C SER A 370 -4.99 30.86 3.69
N THR A 371 -6.09 31.15 4.40
CA THR A 371 -6.18 30.98 5.86
C THR A 371 -5.98 29.54 6.28
N ASP A 372 -6.55 28.65 5.47
CA ASP A 372 -6.47 27.22 5.65
C ASP A 372 -5.35 26.60 4.80
N ASN A 373 -4.74 25.55 5.33
CA ASN A 373 -3.82 24.68 4.61
C ASN A 373 -4.49 23.35 4.31
N PHE A 374 -4.07 22.71 3.22
CA PHE A 374 -4.66 21.45 2.77
C PHE A 374 -3.63 20.48 2.24
N ALA A 375 -4.00 19.20 2.11
CA ALA A 375 -3.17 18.20 1.46
C ALA A 375 -3.61 17.96 0.01
N ILE A 376 -2.65 17.62 -0.84
CA ILE A 376 -2.89 17.00 -2.16
C ILE A 376 -2.35 15.59 -2.06
N ARG A 377 -3.21 14.58 -1.93
CA ARG A 377 -2.79 13.20 -1.74
C ARG A 377 -2.73 12.41 -3.06
N PRO A 378 -1.97 11.32 -3.14
CA PRO A 378 -2.15 10.32 -4.19
C PRO A 378 -3.59 9.82 -4.26
N SER A 379 -4.00 9.39 -5.45
CA SER A 379 -5.31 8.80 -5.68
C SER A 379 -5.44 7.44 -4.99
N SER A 380 -4.46 6.56 -5.23
CA SER A 380 -4.43 5.19 -4.71
C SER A 380 -3.02 4.61 -4.71
N PHE A 381 -2.87 3.43 -4.11
CA PHE A 381 -1.70 2.57 -4.36
C PHE A 381 -2.01 1.59 -5.50
N ALA A 382 -1.19 1.60 -6.53
CA ALA A 382 -1.23 0.69 -7.67
C ALA A 382 -0.08 -0.33 -7.61
N SER A 383 -0.19 -1.37 -8.45
CA SER A 383 0.84 -2.43 -8.59
C SER A 383 1.23 -3.10 -7.28
N VAL A 384 0.26 -3.24 -6.35
CA VAL A 384 0.47 -3.90 -5.07
C VAL A 384 0.76 -5.38 -5.31
N SER A 385 1.97 -5.83 -4.97
CA SER A 385 2.37 -7.22 -5.12
C SER A 385 3.26 -7.68 -3.97
N ILE A 386 3.10 -8.95 -3.61
CA ILE A 386 3.93 -9.67 -2.65
C ILE A 386 4.66 -10.76 -3.42
N ASN A 387 5.98 -10.78 -3.29
CA ASN A 387 6.82 -11.67 -4.07
C ASN A 387 7.95 -12.24 -3.20
N ASP A 388 8.58 -13.29 -3.70
CA ASP A 388 9.83 -13.82 -3.16
C ASP A 388 10.77 -14.26 -4.28
N ALA A 389 12.04 -14.52 -3.93
CA ALA A 389 12.99 -15.18 -4.82
C ALA A 389 12.79 -16.70 -4.78
N ASP A 390 12.65 -17.20 -3.55
CA ASP A 390 12.26 -18.54 -3.18
C ASP A 390 11.46 -18.48 -1.88
N TRP A 391 10.97 -19.62 -1.41
CA TRP A 391 10.12 -19.73 -0.22
C TRP A 391 10.77 -19.29 1.11
N GLN A 392 12.04 -18.88 1.12
CA GLN A 392 12.80 -18.42 2.28
C GLN A 392 13.37 -17.01 2.12
N THR A 393 13.55 -16.53 0.89
CA THR A 393 14.29 -15.30 0.59
C THR A 393 13.44 -14.29 -0.17
N ALA A 394 13.49 -13.03 0.26
CA ALA A 394 12.81 -11.94 -0.43
C ALA A 394 13.37 -11.75 -1.86
N GLY A 395 12.48 -11.43 -2.80
CA GLY A 395 12.82 -11.22 -4.20
C GLY A 395 11.58 -10.99 -5.04
N THR A 396 11.76 -10.82 -6.35
CA THR A 396 10.68 -10.41 -7.27
C THR A 396 10.36 -11.47 -8.33
N THR A 397 10.89 -12.67 -8.21
CA THR A 397 10.79 -13.70 -9.26
C THR A 397 9.49 -14.49 -9.18
N ARG A 398 8.94 -14.70 -7.98
CA ARG A 398 7.72 -15.47 -7.77
C ARG A 398 6.70 -14.65 -7.00
N THR A 399 5.49 -14.55 -7.55
CA THR A 399 4.37 -13.89 -6.87
C THR A 399 3.68 -14.84 -5.88
N LEU A 400 3.28 -14.31 -4.73
CA LEU A 400 2.63 -15.02 -3.63
C LEU A 400 1.13 -14.72 -3.57
N THR A 401 0.35 -15.27 -4.49
CA THR A 401 -1.12 -15.10 -4.59
C THR A 401 -1.91 -16.39 -4.40
N ASN A 402 -1.25 -17.46 -3.94
CA ASN A 402 -1.80 -18.79 -3.84
C ASN A 402 -2.77 -18.94 -2.64
N THR A 403 -4.03 -19.23 -2.93
CA THR A 403 -5.09 -19.44 -1.93
C THR A 403 -5.56 -20.90 -1.83
N ALA A 404 -5.00 -21.81 -2.62
CA ALA A 404 -5.28 -23.24 -2.56
C ALA A 404 -4.48 -23.88 -1.40
N ALA A 405 -4.96 -25.01 -0.86
CA ALA A 405 -4.29 -25.71 0.25
C ALA A 405 -3.16 -26.64 -0.21
N SER A 406 -2.98 -26.84 -1.52
CA SER A 406 -1.96 -27.72 -2.10
C SER A 406 -1.46 -27.13 -3.41
N GLY A 407 -0.17 -27.30 -3.68
CA GLY A 407 0.49 -26.78 -4.88
C GLY A 407 0.67 -25.26 -4.82
N GLY A 408 1.23 -24.72 -5.90
CA GLY A 408 1.52 -23.30 -6.08
C GLY A 408 2.76 -22.81 -5.30
N ASN A 409 3.08 -21.53 -5.45
CA ASN A 409 4.16 -20.92 -4.68
C ASN A 409 3.75 -20.86 -3.20
N VAL A 410 4.67 -21.24 -2.32
CA VAL A 410 4.54 -21.05 -0.88
C VAL A 410 5.73 -20.27 -0.34
N HIS A 411 5.54 -19.66 0.83
CA HIS A 411 6.58 -18.95 1.57
C HIS A 411 6.58 -19.36 3.04
N LYS A 412 7.74 -19.45 3.68
CA LYS A 412 7.82 -19.83 5.10
C LYS A 412 7.37 -18.68 6.00
N ALA A 413 6.52 -18.98 6.95
CA ALA A 413 5.99 -18.03 7.91
C ALA A 413 7.14 -17.38 8.71
N GLY A 414 7.12 -16.05 8.80
CA GLY A 414 8.10 -15.23 9.51
C GLY A 414 9.39 -14.94 8.74
N ARG A 415 9.62 -15.54 7.56
CA ARG A 415 10.76 -15.18 6.71
C ARG A 415 10.53 -13.83 5.99
N PRO A 416 11.60 -13.13 5.61
CA PRO A 416 11.50 -11.91 4.82
C PRO A 416 10.99 -12.18 3.40
N LEU A 417 10.06 -11.35 2.94
CA LEU A 417 9.51 -11.34 1.60
C LEU A 417 9.58 -9.94 0.98
N ASN A 418 9.35 -9.84 -0.33
CA ASN A 418 9.27 -8.57 -1.02
C ASN A 418 7.83 -8.04 -1.06
N LEU A 419 7.64 -6.77 -0.68
CA LEU A 419 6.41 -6.02 -0.97
C LEU A 419 6.73 -4.86 -1.91
N GLN A 420 5.93 -4.73 -2.97
CA GLN A 420 5.96 -3.61 -3.90
C GLN A 420 4.60 -2.93 -3.99
N ALA A 421 4.60 -1.60 -4.02
CA ALA A 421 3.42 -0.78 -4.31
C ALA A 421 3.87 0.62 -4.78
N THR A 422 3.05 1.28 -5.59
CA THR A 422 3.34 2.64 -6.10
C THR A 422 2.17 3.56 -5.82
N ALA A 423 2.40 4.69 -5.16
CA ALA A 423 1.41 5.75 -5.01
C ALA A 423 1.26 6.49 -6.35
N VAL A 424 0.03 6.53 -6.88
CA VAL A 424 -0.26 7.10 -8.20
C VAL A 424 -1.32 8.19 -8.14
N ASN A 425 -1.28 9.11 -9.10
CA ASN A 425 -2.30 10.16 -9.26
C ASN A 425 -3.56 9.64 -10.00
N ALA A 426 -4.54 10.51 -10.20
CA ALA A 426 -5.83 10.21 -10.82
C ALA A 426 -5.91 10.54 -12.32
N LEU A 427 -4.78 10.73 -13.00
CA LEU A 427 -4.79 10.97 -14.46
C LEU A 427 -5.29 9.73 -15.22
N GLY A 428 -5.80 9.93 -16.44
CA GLY A 428 -6.28 8.83 -17.30
C GLY A 428 -5.23 7.74 -17.56
N VAL A 429 -3.94 8.12 -17.53
CA VAL A 429 -2.82 7.20 -17.37
C VAL A 429 -2.14 7.55 -16.04
N PRO A 430 -2.35 6.76 -14.98
CA PRO A 430 -1.80 7.06 -13.66
C PRO A 430 -0.27 7.15 -13.69
N THR A 431 0.28 8.21 -13.09
CA THR A 431 1.72 8.38 -12.92
C THR A 431 2.09 8.41 -11.44
N THR A 432 3.33 8.04 -11.13
CA THR A 432 3.85 8.03 -9.76
C THR A 432 3.84 9.43 -9.17
N THR A 433 3.25 9.59 -7.99
CA THR A 433 3.36 10.81 -7.19
C THR A 433 4.67 10.79 -6.42
N THR A 434 5.75 11.30 -7.03
CA THR A 434 7.12 11.19 -6.48
C THR A 434 7.34 11.92 -5.16
N ASN A 435 6.48 12.85 -4.78
CA ASN A 435 6.59 13.54 -3.49
C ASN A 435 5.88 12.80 -2.35
N TYR A 436 5.23 11.67 -2.63
CA TYR A 436 4.68 10.82 -1.59
C TYR A 436 5.79 10.09 -0.83
N THR A 437 5.88 10.37 0.48
CA THR A 437 6.87 9.82 1.42
C THR A 437 6.21 9.15 2.63
N GLY A 438 4.94 8.77 2.50
CA GLY A 438 4.15 8.18 3.59
C GLY A 438 4.54 6.74 3.94
N THR A 439 4.04 6.28 5.08
CA THR A 439 4.24 4.92 5.63
C THR A 439 2.89 4.22 5.70
N PRO A 440 2.41 3.59 4.61
CA PRO A 440 1.13 2.90 4.65
C PRO A 440 1.20 1.68 5.56
N THR A 441 0.03 1.31 6.05
CA THR A 441 -0.23 0.09 6.82
C THR A 441 -1.02 -0.90 5.97
N ALA A 442 -1.00 -2.18 6.35
CA ALA A 442 -1.79 -3.22 5.70
C ALA A 442 -2.96 -3.60 6.60
N THR A 443 -4.18 -3.56 6.05
CA THR A 443 -5.35 -4.16 6.68
C THR A 443 -5.55 -5.56 6.10
N LEU A 444 -5.66 -6.56 6.97
CA LEU A 444 -5.79 -7.96 6.59
C LEU A 444 -7.24 -8.44 6.78
N SER A 445 -7.68 -9.33 5.91
CA SER A 445 -9.00 -9.97 5.96
C SER A 445 -8.94 -11.39 5.42
N ALA A 446 -9.94 -12.21 5.74
CA ALA A 446 -10.02 -13.56 5.20
C ALA A 446 -10.23 -13.53 3.68
N CYS A 447 -9.42 -14.29 2.94
CA CYS A 447 -9.62 -14.50 1.50
C CYS A 447 -10.62 -15.63 1.21
N ALA A 448 -10.93 -15.81 -0.07
CA ALA A 448 -11.63 -16.99 -0.57
C ALA A 448 -10.62 -18.05 -1.07
N GLY A 449 -10.70 -19.27 -0.52
CA GLY A 449 -9.83 -20.39 -0.89
C GLY A 449 -9.64 -21.38 0.26
N THR A 450 -9.19 -22.59 -0.06
CA THR A 450 -9.04 -23.68 0.93
C THR A 450 -7.88 -23.46 1.91
N ALA A 451 -6.97 -22.52 1.61
CA ALA A 451 -5.90 -22.11 2.52
C ALA A 451 -6.21 -20.83 3.31
N CYS A 452 -7.36 -20.21 3.05
CA CYS A 452 -7.72 -18.95 3.70
C CYS A 452 -8.18 -19.19 5.14
N SER A 453 -7.66 -18.40 6.07
CA SER A 453 -7.98 -18.49 7.50
C SER A 453 -8.71 -17.24 7.97
N ALA A 454 -9.70 -17.41 8.86
CA ALA A 454 -10.33 -16.31 9.57
C ALA A 454 -9.45 -15.75 10.70
N THR A 455 -8.56 -16.60 11.25
CA THR A 455 -7.52 -16.19 12.20
C THR A 455 -6.29 -15.77 11.42
N LEU A 456 -5.86 -14.53 11.60
CA LEU A 456 -4.77 -13.90 10.85
C LEU A 456 -3.55 -13.69 11.76
N GLY A 457 -2.37 -13.85 11.18
CA GLY A 457 -1.11 -13.45 11.80
C GLY A 457 -0.83 -11.96 11.63
N THR A 458 0.37 -11.56 12.05
CA THR A 458 0.86 -10.19 11.89
C THR A 458 1.65 -10.08 10.61
N LEU A 459 1.26 -9.15 9.73
CA LEU A 459 2.10 -8.70 8.64
C LEU A 459 2.89 -7.46 9.06
N THR A 460 4.20 -7.51 8.89
CA THR A 460 5.08 -6.34 8.98
C THR A 460 5.49 -5.91 7.57
N LEU A 461 5.50 -4.60 7.30
CA LEU A 461 5.87 -4.05 5.97
C LEU A 461 7.31 -3.53 5.93
N GLY A 462 7.78 -2.90 7.01
CA GLY A 462 9.19 -2.56 7.18
C GLY A 462 9.75 -1.43 6.31
N ALA A 463 8.93 -0.61 5.62
CA ALA A 463 9.44 0.54 4.85
C ALA A 463 8.44 1.69 4.65
N ALA A 464 8.98 2.91 4.59
CA ALA A 464 8.33 4.10 4.06
C ALA A 464 8.45 4.15 2.53
N ALA A 465 7.56 4.89 1.86
CA ALA A 465 7.71 5.16 0.45
C ALA A 465 8.90 6.09 0.17
N VAL A 466 9.65 5.78 -0.88
CA VAL A 466 10.72 6.63 -1.42
C VAL A 466 10.31 7.02 -2.83
N ALA A 467 10.23 8.32 -3.09
CA ALA A 467 9.80 8.84 -4.38
C ALA A 467 8.45 8.26 -4.88
N GLY A 468 7.47 8.06 -3.98
CA GLY A 468 6.18 7.45 -4.31
C GLY A 468 6.17 5.93 -4.45
N VAL A 469 7.32 5.26 -4.30
CA VAL A 469 7.47 3.81 -4.46
C VAL A 469 7.77 3.16 -3.13
N ILE A 470 7.05 2.08 -2.83
CA ILE A 470 7.32 1.17 -1.73
C ILE A 470 7.91 -0.08 -2.36
N ASN A 471 9.15 -0.39 -2.02
CA ASN A 471 9.81 -1.61 -2.42
C ASN A 471 10.70 -2.06 -1.25
N THR A 472 10.32 -3.14 -0.59
CA THR A 472 10.96 -3.60 0.63
C THR A 472 11.13 -5.10 0.63
N ASN A 473 12.30 -5.56 1.08
CA ASN A 473 12.64 -6.97 1.26
C ASN A 473 12.59 -7.41 2.73
N THR A 474 12.02 -6.57 3.60
CA THR A 474 11.96 -6.82 5.06
C THR A 474 10.56 -7.13 5.55
N ALA A 475 9.56 -7.09 4.67
CA ALA A 475 8.21 -7.47 5.03
C ALA A 475 8.16 -8.95 5.45
N SER A 476 7.26 -9.31 6.37
CA SER A 476 7.11 -10.69 6.84
C SER A 476 5.70 -10.94 7.38
N TYR A 477 5.22 -12.18 7.28
CA TYR A 477 3.92 -12.59 7.82
C TYR A 477 4.11 -13.75 8.79
N SER A 478 3.58 -13.64 10.00
CA SER A 478 3.95 -14.51 11.12
C SER A 478 3.26 -15.88 11.16
N GLU A 479 2.27 -16.12 10.30
CA GLU A 479 1.36 -17.27 10.39
C GLU A 479 1.23 -18.01 9.05
N VAL A 480 0.59 -19.18 9.07
CA VAL A 480 0.35 -20.05 7.94
C VAL A 480 -0.98 -19.73 7.25
N GLY A 481 -1.09 -20.15 5.99
CA GLY A 481 -2.30 -19.99 5.19
C GLY A 481 -2.23 -18.78 4.26
N ALA A 482 -3.39 -18.35 3.78
CA ALA A 482 -3.53 -17.22 2.88
C ALA A 482 -4.53 -16.21 3.43
N PHE A 483 -4.44 -14.97 2.96
CA PHE A 483 -5.32 -13.87 3.36
C PHE A 483 -5.46 -12.84 2.24
N SER A 484 -6.41 -11.92 2.40
CA SER A 484 -6.57 -10.75 1.54
C SER A 484 -6.01 -9.51 2.26
N MET A 485 -5.32 -8.64 1.52
CA MET A 485 -4.66 -7.43 2.04
C MET A 485 -5.13 -6.19 1.28
N GLN A 486 -5.32 -5.08 2.01
CA GLN A 486 -5.42 -3.73 1.45
C GLN A 486 -4.38 -2.82 2.10
N LEU A 487 -3.59 -2.10 1.29
CA LEU A 487 -2.71 -1.05 1.80
C LEU A 487 -3.50 0.23 2.04
N SER A 488 -3.21 0.92 3.14
CA SER A 488 -3.84 2.19 3.52
C SER A 488 -2.85 3.12 4.20
N ASP A 489 -2.76 4.38 3.74
CA ASP A 489 -2.15 5.48 4.51
C ASP A 489 -3.26 6.42 4.98
N GLN A 490 -3.34 6.56 6.30
CA GLN A 490 -4.36 7.35 7.00
C GLN A 490 -3.83 8.68 7.53
N THR A 491 -2.53 8.93 7.36
CA THR A 491 -1.77 9.98 8.03
C THR A 491 -1.24 11.06 7.09
N PHE A 492 -1.04 10.74 5.80
CA PHE A 492 -0.46 11.66 4.82
C PHE A 492 -1.21 13.00 4.72
N ALA A 493 -2.54 12.97 4.79
CA ALA A 493 -3.41 14.14 4.72
C ALA A 493 -3.95 14.58 6.10
N ASN A 494 -3.13 14.47 7.16
CA ASN A 494 -3.56 14.83 8.53
C ASN A 494 -3.74 16.34 8.75
N VAL A 495 -3.21 17.18 7.86
CA VAL A 495 -3.44 18.63 7.88
C VAL A 495 -4.94 18.95 7.84
N ASP A 496 -5.72 18.12 7.15
CA ASP A 496 -7.17 18.27 6.93
C ASP A 496 -8.01 17.40 7.87
N ALA A 497 -7.43 16.88 8.96
CA ALA A 497 -8.13 15.94 9.84
C ALA A 497 -9.39 16.53 10.50
N ALA A 498 -9.48 17.87 10.61
CA ALA A 498 -10.58 18.57 11.23
C ALA A 498 -11.74 18.91 10.26
N ASP A 499 -11.50 18.93 8.94
CA ASP A 499 -12.44 19.46 7.95
C ASP A 499 -12.73 18.51 6.77
N SER A 500 -11.95 17.43 6.64
CA SER A 500 -12.09 16.43 5.57
C SER A 500 -12.41 15.04 6.13
N THR A 501 -13.32 14.34 5.46
CA THR A 501 -13.74 12.98 5.80
C THR A 501 -12.61 11.97 5.58
N THR A 502 -12.72 10.78 6.17
CA THR A 502 -11.73 9.71 5.99
C THR A 502 -11.60 9.28 4.52
N ALA A 503 -12.68 9.27 3.75
CA ALA A 503 -12.66 8.96 2.32
C ALA A 503 -11.93 10.03 1.49
N GLU A 504 -12.05 11.31 1.88
CA GLU A 504 -11.32 12.41 1.26
C GLU A 504 -9.82 12.34 1.58
N ARG A 505 -9.42 11.83 2.76
CA ARG A 505 -8.02 11.86 3.25
C ARG A 505 -7.22 10.58 3.02
N TYR A 506 -7.84 9.42 3.07
CA TYR A 506 -7.11 8.14 3.07
C TYR A 506 -6.71 7.73 1.66
N ILE A 507 -5.49 7.20 1.54
CA ILE A 507 -4.97 6.60 0.30
C ILE A 507 -5.09 5.09 0.48
N THR A 508 -5.76 4.41 -0.45
CA THR A 508 -5.99 2.96 -0.35
C THR A 508 -5.63 2.23 -1.64
N SER A 509 -5.26 0.95 -1.55
CA SER A 509 -5.17 0.05 -2.71
C SER A 509 -6.49 -0.69 -2.97
N SER A 510 -6.60 -1.36 -4.11
CA SER A 510 -7.50 -2.51 -4.23
C SER A 510 -7.04 -3.65 -3.31
N THR A 511 -7.95 -4.55 -2.94
CA THR A 511 -7.61 -5.74 -2.19
C THR A 511 -6.85 -6.75 -3.07
N VAL A 512 -5.80 -7.36 -2.54
CA VAL A 512 -5.02 -8.43 -3.20
C VAL A 512 -4.93 -9.67 -2.32
N ASN A 513 -4.91 -10.86 -2.92
CA ASN A 513 -4.68 -12.10 -2.18
C ASN A 513 -3.20 -12.33 -1.98
N VAL A 514 -2.83 -12.78 -0.79
CA VAL A 514 -1.45 -13.03 -0.38
C VAL A 514 -1.35 -14.40 0.26
N GLY A 515 -0.44 -15.22 -0.25
CA GLY A 515 -0.25 -16.58 0.24
C GLY A 515 0.38 -17.52 -0.80
N ARG A 516 0.60 -18.78 -0.46
CA ARG A 516 0.26 -19.41 0.82
C ARG A 516 1.48 -19.49 1.71
N PHE A 517 1.34 -19.14 2.98
CA PHE A 517 2.39 -19.31 3.96
C PHE A 517 2.36 -20.73 4.55
N VAL A 518 3.54 -21.30 4.80
CA VAL A 518 3.75 -22.63 5.41
C VAL A 518 4.65 -22.52 6.63
N PRO A 519 4.68 -23.50 7.55
CA PRO A 519 5.61 -23.46 8.68
C PRO A 519 7.06 -23.32 8.22
N ASP A 520 7.88 -22.67 9.05
CA ASP A 520 9.31 -22.56 8.79
C ASP A 520 10.05 -23.89 9.05
N HIS A 521 9.71 -24.53 10.17
CA HIS A 521 10.24 -25.80 10.64
C HIS A 521 9.28 -26.47 11.64
N PHE A 522 9.62 -27.69 12.06
CA PHE A 522 8.95 -28.40 13.14
C PHE A 522 9.86 -28.54 14.37
N ASP A 523 9.32 -28.30 15.55
CA ASP A 523 9.97 -28.66 16.82
C ASP A 523 9.40 -29.98 17.35
N LEU A 524 10.30 -30.86 17.80
CA LEU A 524 9.95 -32.19 18.29
C LEU A 524 10.23 -32.28 19.80
N THR A 525 9.24 -32.73 20.56
CA THR A 525 9.38 -32.86 22.03
C THR A 525 8.88 -34.22 22.50
N VAL A 526 9.55 -34.81 23.50
CA VAL A 526 9.18 -36.12 24.04
C VAL A 526 7.80 -36.05 24.69
N LEU A 527 6.91 -36.94 24.30
CA LEU A 527 5.62 -37.16 24.95
C LEU A 527 5.65 -38.43 25.81
N ALA A 528 6.31 -39.49 25.33
CA ALA A 528 6.55 -40.71 26.09
C ALA A 528 7.96 -41.23 25.82
N THR A 529 8.73 -41.44 26.90
CA THR A 529 10.09 -42.02 26.83
C THR A 529 9.99 -43.53 26.59
N PRO A 530 10.66 -44.07 25.55
CA PRO A 530 10.60 -45.49 25.25
C PRO A 530 11.27 -46.35 26.32
N GLN A 531 10.76 -47.57 26.45
CA GLN A 531 11.39 -48.65 27.21
C GLN A 531 11.25 -49.95 26.42
N LEU A 532 12.30 -50.76 26.35
CA LEU A 532 12.34 -52.03 25.63
C LEU A 532 12.06 -53.21 26.56
N LEU A 533 11.44 -54.25 26.02
CA LEU A 533 11.17 -55.50 26.74
C LEU A 533 12.43 -56.37 26.82
N THR A 534 12.90 -56.65 28.03
CA THR A 534 13.80 -57.76 28.31
C THR A 534 13.07 -59.07 27.96
N PHE A 535 13.77 -60.00 27.32
CA PHE A 535 13.24 -61.30 26.89
C PHE A 535 12.05 -61.23 25.90
N GLY A 536 11.74 -60.05 25.36
CA GLY A 536 10.60 -59.83 24.45
C GLY A 536 9.22 -60.02 25.09
N SER A 537 9.12 -60.07 26.42
CA SER A 537 7.83 -60.20 27.12
C SER A 537 7.92 -59.74 28.58
N ALA A 538 6.89 -59.05 29.05
CA ALA A 538 6.76 -58.67 30.45
C ALA A 538 6.11 -59.76 31.34
N THR A 539 5.59 -60.84 30.75
CA THR A 539 4.78 -61.84 31.46
C THR A 539 5.58 -62.69 32.46
N CYS A 540 6.88 -62.87 32.22
CA CYS A 540 7.76 -63.63 33.09
C CYS A 540 8.51 -62.70 34.07
N GLY A 541 8.14 -62.70 35.35
CA GLY A 541 8.73 -61.81 36.36
C GLY A 541 10.21 -62.08 36.70
N SER A 542 10.74 -63.26 36.39
CA SER A 542 12.13 -63.67 36.64
C SER A 542 13.09 -63.40 35.48
N ARG A 543 12.61 -62.78 34.40
CA ARG A 543 13.43 -62.41 33.23
C ARG A 543 14.55 -61.45 33.67
N SER A 544 15.74 -61.63 33.09
CA SER A 544 16.92 -60.78 33.40
C SER A 544 17.88 -60.60 32.21
N PHE A 545 17.60 -61.25 31.08
CA PHE A 545 18.39 -61.18 29.87
C PHE A 545 17.50 -61.47 28.65
N THR A 546 18.01 -61.28 27.44
CA THR A 546 17.40 -61.69 26.17
C THR A 546 18.37 -62.60 25.41
N TYR A 547 17.90 -63.59 24.65
CA TYR A 547 18.82 -64.35 23.80
C TYR A 547 19.23 -63.55 22.56
N ILE A 548 20.49 -63.68 22.12
CA ILE A 548 20.92 -63.14 20.84
C ILE A 548 20.14 -63.88 19.73
N GLY A 549 19.49 -63.13 18.84
CA GLY A 549 18.56 -63.65 17.83
C GLY A 549 17.10 -63.77 18.28
N GLN A 550 16.78 -63.47 19.54
CA GLN A 550 15.40 -63.38 20.02
C GLN A 550 14.83 -61.98 19.75
N PRO A 551 13.68 -61.87 19.07
CA PRO A 551 13.00 -60.59 18.89
C PRO A 551 12.49 -60.00 20.21
N PHE A 552 12.58 -58.68 20.33
CA PHE A 552 12.03 -57.91 21.44
C PHE A 552 11.44 -56.59 20.95
N GLY A 553 10.38 -56.11 21.61
CA GLY A 553 9.68 -54.87 21.26
C GLY A 553 9.63 -53.88 22.42
N TYR A 554 8.63 -53.00 22.40
CA TYR A 554 8.44 -51.95 23.40
C TYR A 554 7.65 -52.42 24.63
N ALA A 555 8.15 -52.06 25.82
CA ALA A 555 7.39 -52.02 27.06
C ALA A 555 6.61 -50.70 27.16
N THR A 556 7.25 -49.60 26.75
CA THR A 556 6.63 -48.29 26.56
C THR A 556 6.98 -47.81 25.15
N VAL A 557 5.97 -47.52 24.35
CA VAL A 557 6.12 -47.05 22.96
C VAL A 557 6.60 -45.59 22.95
N PRO A 558 7.61 -45.23 22.16
CA PRO A 558 8.04 -43.83 22.05
C PRO A 558 6.97 -42.99 21.38
N GLN A 559 6.67 -41.86 22.01
CA GLN A 559 5.74 -40.86 21.49
C GLN A 559 6.38 -39.48 21.57
N MET A 560 6.01 -38.61 20.63
CA MET A 560 6.46 -37.23 20.60
C MET A 560 5.39 -36.29 20.07
N THR A 561 5.50 -35.03 20.47
CA THR A 561 4.71 -33.92 19.96
C THR A 561 5.48 -33.23 18.84
N ILE A 562 4.80 -32.96 17.73
CA ILE A 562 5.29 -32.19 16.59
C ILE A 562 4.63 -30.81 16.67
N THR A 563 5.43 -29.74 16.72
CA THR A 563 4.93 -28.36 16.74
C THR A 563 5.42 -27.61 15.52
N ALA A 564 4.51 -27.09 14.70
CA ALA A 564 4.81 -26.23 13.58
C ALA A 564 5.20 -24.83 14.07
N LYS A 565 6.35 -24.33 13.60
CA LYS A 565 6.92 -23.06 14.04
C LYS A 565 7.11 -22.10 12.88
N ASN A 566 6.97 -20.81 13.15
CA ASN A 566 7.45 -19.77 12.25
C ASN A 566 8.94 -19.49 12.49
N PHE A 567 9.52 -18.61 11.68
CA PHE A 567 10.96 -18.29 11.75
C PHE A 567 11.41 -17.71 13.10
N SER A 568 10.53 -17.05 13.86
CA SER A 568 10.85 -16.53 15.20
C SER A 568 10.64 -17.54 16.34
N GLY A 569 10.25 -18.79 16.03
CA GLY A 569 10.01 -19.86 17.01
C GLY A 569 8.62 -19.83 17.65
N ALA A 570 7.72 -18.94 17.22
CA ALA A 570 6.33 -18.97 17.65
C ALA A 570 5.55 -20.07 16.92
N THR A 571 4.57 -20.67 17.60
CA THR A 571 3.74 -21.73 17.02
C THR A 571 2.81 -21.16 15.95
N THR A 572 2.78 -21.78 14.76
CA THR A 572 1.87 -21.40 13.66
C THR A 572 0.51 -22.05 13.86
N VAL A 573 -0.42 -21.35 14.51
CA VAL A 573 -1.66 -21.93 15.01
C VAL A 573 -2.67 -22.27 13.91
N THR A 574 -2.54 -21.67 12.72
CA THR A 574 -3.46 -21.96 11.61
C THR A 574 -3.02 -23.18 10.79
N TYR A 575 -1.84 -23.76 11.07
CA TYR A 575 -1.39 -25.01 10.45
C TYR A 575 -2.18 -26.21 11.00
N GLN A 576 -3.35 -26.47 10.40
CA GLN A 576 -4.27 -27.54 10.76
C GLN A 576 -5.19 -27.91 9.60
N GLY A 577 -5.96 -28.99 9.73
CA GLY A 577 -6.94 -29.41 8.71
C GLY A 577 -6.29 -29.61 7.34
N ALA A 578 -6.82 -28.97 6.30
CA ALA A 578 -6.29 -29.07 4.93
C ALA A 578 -4.86 -28.53 4.77
N LEU A 579 -4.40 -27.68 5.68
CA LEU A 579 -3.05 -27.12 5.69
C LEU A 579 -2.03 -28.08 6.32
N TRP A 580 -2.46 -28.99 7.20
CA TRP A 580 -1.60 -30.01 7.78
C TRP A 580 -1.26 -31.07 6.72
N LYS A 581 0.04 -31.33 6.49
CA LYS A 581 0.52 -32.24 5.43
C LYS A 581 1.30 -33.45 5.92
N LEU A 582 1.77 -33.44 7.17
CA LEU A 582 2.54 -34.55 7.70
C LEU A 582 1.68 -35.82 7.81
N ILE A 583 2.13 -36.88 7.15
CA ILE A 583 1.61 -38.24 7.22
C ILE A 583 2.70 -39.21 7.68
N ALA A 584 2.36 -40.48 7.88
CA ALA A 584 3.29 -41.48 8.39
C ALA A 584 4.61 -41.61 7.59
N SER A 585 4.55 -41.50 6.26
CA SER A 585 5.74 -41.58 5.40
C SER A 585 6.68 -40.38 5.51
N ASN A 586 6.24 -39.29 6.14
CA ASN A 586 7.07 -38.12 6.40
C ASN A 586 7.95 -38.28 7.66
N ALA A 587 7.68 -39.29 8.49
CA ALA A 587 8.45 -39.55 9.70
C ALA A 587 9.47 -40.67 9.46
N THR A 588 10.73 -40.42 9.82
CA THR A 588 11.82 -41.39 9.72
C THR A 588 12.17 -41.90 11.12
N GLN A 589 12.35 -43.22 11.25
CA GLN A 589 12.83 -43.88 12.46
C GLN A 589 14.17 -44.55 12.18
N THR A 590 15.22 -44.16 12.90
CA THR A 590 16.55 -44.74 12.75
C THR A 590 17.00 -45.34 14.07
N TYR A 591 17.10 -46.66 14.12
CA TYR A 591 17.65 -47.39 15.25
C TYR A 591 19.15 -47.66 15.06
N ALA A 592 19.96 -47.45 16.09
CA ALA A 592 21.40 -47.73 16.05
C ALA A 592 21.90 -48.42 17.32
N PRO A 593 22.71 -49.49 17.23
CA PRO A 593 23.39 -50.05 18.39
C PRO A 593 24.64 -49.23 18.70
N LEU A 594 24.65 -48.47 19.80
CA LEU A 594 25.84 -47.76 20.26
C LEU A 594 26.91 -48.72 20.79
N SER A 595 26.50 -49.79 21.49
CA SER A 595 27.41 -50.84 21.93
C SER A 595 26.67 -52.14 22.28
N PRO A 596 27.19 -53.31 21.84
CA PRO A 596 28.20 -53.47 20.81
C PRO A 596 27.61 -53.24 19.41
N THR A 597 28.41 -52.76 18.45
CA THR A 597 28.01 -52.67 17.03
C THR A 597 27.99 -54.03 16.34
N VAL A 598 28.68 -55.02 16.92
CA VAL A 598 28.69 -56.42 16.49
C VAL A 598 28.25 -57.31 17.66
N PRO A 599 27.20 -58.15 17.51
CA PRO A 599 26.42 -58.33 16.27
C PRO A 599 25.57 -57.10 15.93
N GLY A 600 25.36 -56.86 14.63
CA GLY A 600 24.47 -55.79 14.19
C GLY A 600 23.04 -55.95 14.73
N LEU A 601 22.27 -54.86 14.67
CA LEU A 601 20.86 -54.83 15.03
C LEU A 601 20.00 -54.97 13.76
N ASP A 602 19.15 -55.99 13.74
CA ASP A 602 18.13 -56.17 12.71
C ASP A 602 16.85 -55.41 13.11
N VAL A 603 16.40 -54.57 12.20
CA VAL A 603 15.25 -53.65 12.34
C VAL A 603 14.18 -53.92 11.28
N SER A 604 14.30 -55.04 10.55
CA SER A 604 13.40 -55.38 9.44
C SER A 604 11.95 -55.64 9.85
N LEU A 605 11.71 -55.84 11.14
CA LEU A 605 10.38 -56.01 11.74
C LEU A 605 9.85 -54.72 12.39
N SER A 606 10.48 -53.58 12.13
CA SER A 606 9.93 -52.26 12.47
C SER A 606 8.90 -51.85 11.41
N GLY A 607 7.67 -51.61 11.86
CA GLY A 607 6.55 -51.19 11.03
C GLY A 607 6.48 -49.68 10.84
N THR A 608 5.43 -49.27 10.11
CA THR A 608 5.15 -47.86 9.84
C THR A 608 4.66 -47.15 11.11
N PRO A 609 5.22 -46.00 11.49
CA PRO A 609 4.73 -45.22 12.63
C PRO A 609 3.38 -44.57 12.33
N THR A 610 2.71 -44.06 13.36
CA THR A 610 1.52 -43.23 13.21
C THR A 610 1.87 -41.76 13.40
N VAL A 611 1.44 -40.92 12.47
CA VAL A 611 1.48 -39.45 12.59
C VAL A 611 0.04 -38.96 12.55
N THR A 612 -0.37 -38.18 13.56
CA THR A 612 -1.73 -37.69 13.72
C THR A 612 -1.73 -36.17 13.79
N ALA A 613 -2.57 -35.55 12.97
CA ALA A 613 -2.80 -34.11 13.03
C ALA A 613 -3.58 -33.76 14.31
N GLY A 614 -3.17 -32.70 15.00
CA GLY A 614 -3.95 -32.08 16.07
C GLY A 614 -4.51 -30.73 15.64
N SER A 615 -4.57 -29.80 16.59
CA SER A 615 -5.04 -28.42 16.40
C SER A 615 -3.95 -27.41 16.77
N ASN A 616 -4.12 -26.16 16.35
CA ASN A 616 -3.25 -25.04 16.74
C ASN A 616 -1.76 -25.28 16.39
N GLY A 617 -1.49 -25.84 15.21
CA GLY A 617 -0.12 -26.12 14.76
C GLY A 617 0.58 -27.29 15.45
N VAL A 618 -0.16 -28.11 16.20
CA VAL A 618 0.40 -29.25 16.96
C VAL A 618 -0.15 -30.56 16.40
N GLY A 619 0.70 -31.59 16.33
CA GLY A 619 0.32 -32.97 16.07
C GLY A 619 1.19 -33.94 16.86
N SER A 620 1.02 -35.24 16.64
CA SER A 620 1.72 -36.28 17.39
C SER A 620 2.29 -37.36 16.49
N PHE A 621 3.38 -37.96 16.95
CA PHE A 621 3.96 -39.18 16.41
C PHE A 621 3.96 -40.27 17.48
N SER A 622 3.73 -41.52 17.05
CA SER A 622 3.94 -42.72 17.86
C SER A 622 4.60 -43.80 16.98
N ALA A 623 5.63 -44.47 17.50
CA ALA A 623 6.13 -45.68 16.86
C ALA A 623 5.05 -46.77 16.87
N ASN A 624 5.25 -47.80 16.05
CA ASN A 624 4.31 -48.91 15.99
C ASN A 624 4.54 -49.83 17.19
N ALA A 625 3.48 -50.09 17.96
CA ALA A 625 3.55 -50.91 19.17
C ALA A 625 3.98 -52.36 18.90
N ALA A 626 3.85 -52.84 17.66
CA ALA A 626 4.28 -54.16 17.23
C ALA A 626 5.73 -54.20 16.73
N ASP A 627 6.47 -53.09 16.75
CA ASP A 627 7.87 -53.03 16.34
C ASP A 627 8.71 -54.05 17.10
N GLN A 628 9.52 -54.80 16.36
CA GLN A 628 10.47 -55.75 16.92
C GLN A 628 11.87 -55.50 16.41
N LEU A 629 12.82 -55.57 17.34
CA LEU A 629 14.25 -55.47 17.10
C LEU A 629 14.89 -56.82 17.43
N THR A 630 15.94 -57.19 16.71
CA THR A 630 16.66 -58.45 16.96
C THR A 630 18.16 -58.25 16.79
N TYR A 631 18.97 -58.65 17.77
CA TYR A 631 20.42 -58.73 17.55
C TYR A 631 20.76 -59.92 16.66
N VAL A 632 21.58 -59.69 15.63
CA VAL A 632 21.97 -60.74 14.67
C VAL A 632 22.70 -61.87 15.38
N ARG A 633 22.20 -63.09 15.22
CA ARG A 633 22.82 -64.28 15.80
C ARG A 633 23.79 -64.91 14.81
N SER A 634 25.02 -65.17 15.26
CA SER A 634 26.00 -65.94 14.50
C SER A 634 25.59 -67.42 14.43
N VAL A 635 25.66 -67.99 13.23
CA VAL A 635 25.44 -69.42 13.01
C VAL A 635 26.73 -70.23 12.99
N THR A 636 27.90 -69.59 12.94
CA THR A 636 29.19 -70.30 12.82
C THR A 636 29.94 -70.37 14.16
N ALA A 637 29.69 -69.44 15.08
CA ALA A 637 30.35 -69.42 16.40
C ALA A 637 29.44 -68.79 17.48
N PRO A 638 29.50 -69.26 18.74
CA PRO A 638 28.83 -68.61 19.86
C PRO A 638 29.40 -67.22 20.13
N GLN A 639 28.53 -66.28 20.51
CA GLN A 639 28.91 -64.92 20.84
C GLN A 639 28.99 -64.73 22.36
N ASN A 640 29.93 -63.91 22.82
CA ASN A 640 30.02 -63.54 24.23
C ASN A 640 28.80 -62.74 24.68
N SER A 641 28.47 -62.83 25.97
CA SER A 641 27.42 -62.00 26.56
C SER A 641 27.78 -60.52 26.48
N PHE A 642 26.81 -59.66 26.26
CA PHE A 642 26.99 -58.21 26.24
C PHE A 642 25.77 -57.48 26.83
N ASN A 643 25.92 -56.21 27.16
CA ASN A 643 24.79 -55.34 27.49
C ASN A 643 24.46 -54.47 26.28
N ALA A 644 23.20 -54.43 25.88
CA ALA A 644 22.74 -53.67 24.73
C ALA A 644 22.56 -52.19 25.09
N ASN A 645 23.07 -51.32 24.21
CA ASN A 645 22.80 -49.89 24.19
C ASN A 645 22.28 -49.52 22.79
N ILE A 646 20.99 -49.19 22.71
CA ILE A 646 20.28 -48.90 21.45
C ILE A 646 19.76 -47.47 21.52
N THR A 647 19.92 -46.71 20.44
CA THR A 647 19.27 -45.40 20.27
C THR A 647 18.18 -45.46 19.22
N LEU A 648 17.21 -44.56 19.35
CA LEU A 648 16.24 -44.25 18.32
C LEU A 648 16.32 -42.75 18.00
N THR A 649 16.55 -42.41 16.74
CA THR A 649 16.43 -41.05 16.23
C THR A 649 15.17 -40.94 15.40
N VAL A 650 14.33 -39.95 15.69
CA VAL A 650 13.10 -39.65 14.95
C VAL A 650 13.19 -38.28 14.32
N ASP A 651 12.82 -38.17 13.05
CA ASP A 651 12.75 -36.91 12.30
C ASP A 651 11.45 -36.86 11.50
N VAL A 652 10.96 -35.66 11.19
CA VAL A 652 9.78 -35.42 10.36
C VAL A 652 10.09 -34.40 9.27
N SER A 653 9.58 -34.65 8.06
CA SER A 653 9.77 -33.75 6.93
C SER A 653 8.56 -33.69 6.00
N ASP A 654 8.04 -32.49 5.78
CA ASP A 654 6.95 -32.21 4.84
C ASP A 654 7.54 -31.78 3.49
N ASN A 655 7.45 -32.67 2.51
CA ASN A 655 7.88 -32.47 1.12
C ASN A 655 6.71 -32.25 0.16
N SER A 656 5.50 -31.99 0.66
CA SER A 656 4.29 -31.92 -0.15
C SER A 656 4.32 -30.83 -1.22
N GLU A 657 5.12 -29.78 -1.01
CA GLU A 657 5.24 -28.64 -1.91
C GLU A 657 6.57 -28.60 -2.67
N SER A 658 7.47 -29.57 -2.45
CA SER A 658 8.83 -29.55 -3.01
C SER A 658 8.89 -29.76 -4.53
N GLY A 659 7.77 -30.16 -5.15
CA GLY A 659 7.66 -30.33 -6.60
C GLY A 659 7.53 -29.02 -7.39
N VAL A 660 7.28 -27.89 -6.71
CA VAL A 660 7.19 -26.56 -7.33
C VAL A 660 8.54 -25.85 -7.22
N SER A 661 9.03 -25.28 -8.33
CA SER A 661 10.31 -24.57 -8.36
C SER A 661 10.36 -23.43 -7.34
N GLY A 662 11.44 -23.36 -6.56
CA GLY A 662 11.64 -22.38 -5.49
C GLY A 662 10.95 -22.72 -4.16
N ASN A 663 10.10 -23.76 -4.10
CA ASN A 663 9.67 -24.36 -2.84
C ASN A 663 10.72 -25.38 -2.36
N GLY A 664 10.59 -25.85 -1.12
CA GLY A 664 11.45 -26.90 -0.56
C GLY A 664 10.73 -27.81 0.43
N THR A 665 11.50 -28.47 1.28
CA THR A 665 11.01 -29.42 2.30
C THR A 665 11.06 -28.80 3.69
N ILE A 666 9.94 -28.78 4.41
CA ILE A 666 9.88 -28.29 5.80
C ILE A 666 10.33 -29.44 6.69
N ALA A 667 11.49 -29.31 7.32
CA ALA A 667 12.04 -30.34 8.19
C ALA A 667 11.89 -29.96 9.67
N SER A 668 12.16 -30.93 10.55
CA SER A 668 12.41 -30.58 11.95
C SER A 668 13.65 -29.70 12.09
N SER A 669 13.66 -28.83 13.11
CA SER A 669 14.84 -28.03 13.47
C SER A 669 15.99 -28.92 13.96
N ALA A 670 15.65 -30.00 14.67
CA ALA A 670 16.55 -31.05 15.09
C ALA A 670 15.77 -32.37 15.24
N ALA A 671 16.41 -33.47 14.82
CA ALA A 671 15.88 -34.80 15.06
C ALA A 671 15.81 -35.10 16.57
N LEU A 672 14.76 -35.81 16.99
CA LEU A 672 14.57 -36.21 18.37
C LEU A 672 15.34 -37.50 18.65
N LEU A 673 16.28 -37.45 19.60
CA LEU A 673 17.12 -38.57 19.98
C LEU A 673 16.70 -39.19 21.31
N PHE A 674 16.32 -40.46 21.28
CA PHE A 674 16.14 -41.30 22.46
C PHE A 674 17.41 -42.11 22.73
N ASN A 675 18.22 -41.66 23.69
CA ASN A 675 19.50 -42.30 24.01
C ASN A 675 19.76 -42.48 25.52
N GLY A 676 18.79 -42.22 26.39
CA GLY A 676 18.94 -42.36 27.85
C GLY A 676 20.20 -41.66 28.40
N SER A 677 20.47 -40.43 27.93
CA SER A 677 21.66 -39.66 28.30
C SER A 677 22.99 -40.37 27.99
N GLY A 678 23.01 -41.16 26.91
CA GLY A 678 24.16 -41.95 26.46
C GLY A 678 24.12 -43.43 26.87
N SER A 679 23.20 -43.83 27.75
CA SER A 679 23.04 -45.23 28.20
C SER A 679 22.17 -46.08 27.25
N GLY A 680 21.57 -45.47 26.24
CA GLY A 680 20.59 -46.08 25.35
C GLY A 680 19.18 -46.06 25.92
N ILE A 681 18.23 -46.57 25.14
CA ILE A 681 16.86 -46.81 25.58
C ILE A 681 16.88 -47.83 26.73
N ALA A 682 16.17 -47.53 27.81
CA ALA A 682 16.11 -48.41 28.97
C ALA A 682 15.39 -49.73 28.64
N PHE A 683 15.79 -50.81 29.31
CA PHE A 683 15.07 -52.09 29.30
C PHE A 683 14.27 -52.24 30.60
N ASP A 684 13.18 -53.01 30.58
CA ASP A 684 12.28 -53.18 31.72
C ASP A 684 12.81 -54.07 32.85
N ALA A 685 13.66 -55.05 32.53
CA ALA A 685 14.21 -55.98 33.52
C ALA A 685 15.69 -56.35 33.25
N GLY A 686 16.42 -55.48 32.56
CA GLY A 686 17.85 -55.62 32.26
C GLY A 686 18.17 -55.74 30.77
N ASN A 687 19.33 -55.25 30.36
CA ASN A 687 19.74 -55.14 28.95
C ASN A 687 20.78 -56.19 28.53
N THR A 688 20.97 -57.27 29.30
CA THR A 688 21.95 -58.31 28.99
C THR A 688 21.47 -59.22 27.86
N PHE A 689 22.32 -59.47 26.87
CA PHE A 689 22.08 -60.41 25.78
C PHE A 689 23.05 -61.59 25.86
N ARG A 690 22.52 -62.81 25.65
CA ARG A 690 23.25 -64.07 25.83
C ARG A 690 23.10 -64.99 24.62
N TYR A 691 24.16 -65.69 24.24
CA TYR A 691 24.09 -66.69 23.17
C TYR A 691 23.53 -68.01 23.70
N GLY A 692 22.32 -68.37 23.28
CA GLY A 692 21.57 -69.52 23.77
C GLY A 692 21.68 -70.77 22.91
N ARG A 693 21.49 -71.94 23.55
CA ARG A 693 21.09 -73.18 22.89
C ARG A 693 20.21 -74.03 23.81
N LEU A 694 19.33 -74.85 23.25
CA LEU A 694 18.62 -75.90 23.97
C LEU A 694 19.35 -77.23 23.73
N ARG A 695 19.78 -77.90 24.80
CA ARG A 695 20.40 -79.24 24.72
C ARG A 695 19.40 -80.30 25.19
N LEU A 696 19.27 -81.38 24.45
CA LEU A 696 18.60 -82.60 24.89
C LEU A 696 19.63 -83.68 25.22
N SER A 697 19.29 -84.54 26.17
CA SER A 697 20.09 -85.72 26.52
C SER A 697 19.30 -86.98 26.26
N ASN A 698 19.98 -88.04 25.84
CA ASN A 698 19.37 -89.36 25.74
C ASN A 698 18.84 -89.81 27.10
N ALA A 699 17.74 -90.57 27.06
CA ALA A 699 17.10 -91.10 28.26
C ALA A 699 16.77 -92.58 28.06
N PHE A 700 16.73 -93.35 29.14
CA PHE A 700 16.33 -94.75 29.08
C PHE A 700 15.67 -95.19 30.38
N GLY A 701 14.76 -96.15 30.29
CA GLY A 701 14.05 -96.68 31.45
C GLY A 701 13.12 -97.85 31.10
N SER A 702 12.34 -98.30 32.08
CA SER A 702 11.33 -99.34 31.88
C SER A 702 10.16 -98.81 31.05
N GLU A 703 9.64 -99.67 30.20
CA GLU A 703 8.39 -99.56 29.45
C GLU A 703 7.14 -99.38 30.33
N ARG A 704 7.25 -99.61 31.64
CA ARG A 704 6.16 -99.46 32.63
C ARG A 704 6.06 -98.08 33.27
N LEU A 705 7.06 -97.22 33.09
CA LEU A 705 7.16 -95.93 33.77
C LEU A 705 7.23 -94.78 32.77
N ARG A 706 6.73 -93.61 33.18
CA ARG A 706 6.99 -92.37 32.44
C ARG A 706 8.49 -92.12 32.40
N LEU A 707 8.98 -91.70 31.24
CA LEU A 707 10.40 -91.44 31.01
C LEU A 707 10.66 -89.93 30.88
N PRO A 708 11.24 -89.29 31.89
CA PRO A 708 11.76 -87.93 31.76
C PRO A 708 12.95 -87.90 30.81
N VAL A 709 12.90 -87.04 29.80
CA VAL A 709 14.01 -86.78 28.88
C VAL A 709 14.67 -85.46 29.32
N PRO A 710 15.92 -85.49 29.82
CA PRO A 710 16.57 -84.29 30.33
C PRO A 710 16.84 -83.27 29.22
N GLY A 711 16.18 -82.11 29.33
CA GLY A 711 16.43 -80.91 28.52
C GLY A 711 17.06 -79.81 29.37
N GLN A 712 18.01 -79.06 28.79
CA GLN A 712 18.63 -77.92 29.45
C GLN A 712 18.79 -76.74 28.49
N LEU A 713 18.28 -75.59 28.90
CA LEU A 713 18.61 -74.31 28.26
C LEU A 713 19.99 -73.88 28.72
N GLN A 714 20.87 -73.63 27.75
CA GLN A 714 22.27 -73.30 28.00
C GLN A 714 22.62 -71.94 27.40
N THR A 715 23.58 -71.26 28.04
CA THR A 715 24.21 -70.03 27.53
C THR A 715 25.71 -70.23 27.37
N TRP A 716 26.31 -69.57 26.38
CA TRP A 716 27.76 -69.45 26.28
C TRP A 716 28.29 -68.50 27.36
N ASN A 717 29.34 -68.91 28.08
CA ASN A 717 30.00 -68.09 29.12
C ASN A 717 31.38 -67.55 28.70
N GLY A 718 31.78 -67.73 27.43
CA GLY A 718 33.11 -67.40 26.92
C GLY A 718 34.00 -68.61 26.64
N THR A 719 33.82 -69.71 27.38
CA THR A 719 34.63 -70.94 27.24
C THR A 719 33.80 -72.19 27.01
N GLY A 720 32.54 -72.20 27.43
CA GLY A 720 31.64 -73.34 27.32
C GLY A 720 30.17 -72.96 27.47
N PHE A 721 29.31 -73.95 27.27
CA PHE A 721 27.87 -73.81 27.50
C PHE A 721 27.52 -74.26 28.92
N VAL A 722 26.92 -73.35 29.69
CA VAL A 722 26.47 -73.59 31.08
C VAL A 722 24.96 -73.41 31.18
N ASN A 723 24.34 -73.80 32.30
CA ASN A 723 22.91 -73.57 32.53
C ASN A 723 22.58 -72.07 32.38
N ALA A 724 21.55 -71.75 31.59
CA ALA A 724 21.16 -70.36 31.32
C ALA A 724 20.51 -69.66 32.52
N GLY A 725 19.96 -70.42 33.48
CA GLY A 725 19.09 -69.86 34.53
C GLY A 725 17.77 -69.31 33.96
N ASP A 726 17.39 -69.73 32.75
CA ASP A 726 16.17 -69.31 32.07
C ASP A 726 14.95 -70.03 32.68
N SER A 727 14.08 -69.24 33.31
CA SER A 727 12.79 -69.71 33.82
C SER A 727 11.58 -69.26 32.98
N CYS A 728 11.85 -68.54 31.88
CA CYS A 728 10.86 -67.83 31.08
C CYS A 728 10.57 -68.51 29.72
N THR A 729 11.52 -69.24 29.14
CA THR A 729 11.26 -69.98 27.90
C THR A 729 10.26 -71.12 28.14
N THR A 730 9.15 -71.07 27.41
CA THR A 730 8.16 -72.15 27.34
C THR A 730 8.22 -72.86 25.99
N LEU A 731 7.92 -74.15 25.97
CA LEU A 731 7.87 -74.99 24.77
C LEU A 731 6.60 -75.84 24.79
N ALA A 732 5.88 -75.86 23.67
CA ALA A 732 4.71 -76.73 23.51
C ALA A 732 5.15 -78.17 23.21
N ALA A 733 4.45 -79.16 23.78
CA ALA A 733 4.71 -80.57 23.49
C ALA A 733 4.54 -80.91 22.00
N SER A 734 3.64 -80.22 21.30
CA SER A 734 3.43 -80.36 19.86
C SER A 734 4.64 -79.96 19.01
N ALA A 735 5.59 -79.20 19.56
CA ALA A 735 6.83 -78.83 18.86
C ALA A 735 7.90 -79.93 18.88
N VAL A 736 7.65 -81.02 19.61
CA VAL A 736 8.53 -82.19 19.65
C VAL A 736 8.11 -83.16 18.54
N SER A 737 8.95 -83.33 17.53
CA SER A 737 8.79 -84.40 16.55
C SER A 737 9.43 -85.70 17.05
N LEU A 738 8.73 -86.81 16.84
CA LEU A 738 9.08 -88.16 17.23
C LEU A 738 9.24 -89.02 15.96
N THR A 739 10.36 -89.70 15.85
CA THR A 739 10.63 -90.64 14.76
C THR A 739 10.77 -92.04 15.34
N PHE A 740 9.88 -92.93 14.89
CA PHE A 740 9.84 -94.35 15.27
C PHE A 740 10.38 -95.15 14.08
N GLY A 741 11.60 -95.67 14.17
CA GLY A 741 12.20 -96.38 13.04
C GLY A 741 13.57 -97.00 13.31
N GLY A 742 13.91 -97.99 12.49
CA GLY A 742 15.15 -98.78 12.55
C GLY A 742 14.89 -100.27 12.82
N THR A 743 15.72 -101.14 12.24
CA THR A 743 15.63 -102.60 12.43
C THR A 743 15.84 -102.96 13.90
N GLY A 744 14.91 -103.72 14.49
CA GLY A 744 14.95 -104.13 15.91
C GLY A 744 14.28 -103.16 16.88
N ASN A 745 13.51 -102.17 16.40
CA ASN A 745 12.70 -101.30 17.24
C ASN A 745 11.28 -101.88 17.43
N ASN A 746 10.91 -102.27 18.66
CA ASN A 746 9.58 -102.82 19.00
C ASN A 746 8.67 -101.76 19.69
N LEU A 747 8.94 -100.47 19.45
CA LEU A 747 8.10 -99.35 19.85
C LEU A 747 7.40 -98.75 18.62
N ALA A 748 6.07 -98.88 18.55
CA ALA A 748 5.27 -98.33 17.46
C ALA A 748 4.95 -96.84 17.66
N ALA A 749 4.53 -96.19 16.57
CA ALA A 749 4.21 -94.77 16.58
C ALA A 749 3.09 -94.46 17.58
N CYS A 750 3.35 -93.47 18.45
CA CYS A 750 2.42 -92.95 19.45
C CYS A 750 1.96 -93.92 20.55
N GLU A 751 2.60 -95.08 20.71
CA GLU A 751 2.49 -95.91 21.92
C GLU A 751 3.02 -95.16 23.15
N THR A 752 4.08 -94.36 22.96
CA THR A 752 4.48 -93.31 23.90
C THR A 752 4.02 -91.95 23.39
N GLN A 753 3.44 -91.14 24.28
CA GLN A 753 3.07 -89.76 24.03
C GLN A 753 4.04 -88.78 24.68
N VAL A 754 4.30 -87.67 24.01
CA VAL A 754 5.09 -86.56 24.56
C VAL A 754 4.20 -85.57 25.28
N SER A 755 4.64 -85.19 26.48
CA SER A 755 4.08 -84.09 27.26
C SER A 755 5.20 -83.21 27.79
N MET A 756 4.85 -81.96 28.09
CA MET A 756 5.75 -80.98 28.69
C MET A 756 5.10 -80.51 29.98
N THR A 757 5.77 -80.69 31.11
CA THR A 757 5.32 -80.09 32.39
C THR A 757 5.62 -78.58 32.38
N ALA A 758 4.65 -77.77 32.80
CA ALA A 758 4.82 -76.32 32.95
C ALA A 758 5.86 -76.01 34.05
N GLY A 759 6.77 -75.09 33.77
CA GLY A 759 7.93 -74.76 34.60
C GLY A 759 9.22 -74.89 33.80
N ALA A 760 10.28 -74.18 34.18
CA ALA A 760 11.49 -74.04 33.35
C ALA A 760 12.77 -74.52 34.08
N PRO A 761 13.63 -75.30 33.41
CA PRO A 761 13.42 -75.83 32.06
C PRO A 761 12.30 -76.88 32.05
N ALA A 762 11.41 -76.80 31.06
CA ALA A 762 10.31 -77.75 30.90
C ALA A 762 10.90 -79.16 30.76
N THR A 763 10.55 -80.05 31.69
CA THR A 763 10.97 -81.44 31.60
C THR A 763 10.09 -82.12 30.56
N LEU A 764 10.70 -82.56 29.47
CA LEU A 764 10.04 -83.38 28.47
C LEU A 764 9.76 -84.74 29.09
N GLN A 765 8.52 -85.20 29.00
CA GLN A 765 8.11 -86.49 29.53
C GLN A 765 7.47 -87.32 28.43
N LEU A 766 7.91 -88.57 28.34
CA LEU A 766 7.30 -89.60 27.52
C LEU A 766 6.43 -90.49 28.40
N SER A 767 5.19 -90.78 27.99
CA SER A 767 4.33 -91.73 28.70
C SER A 767 4.90 -93.16 28.62
N ALA A 768 4.49 -94.02 29.54
CA ALA A 768 4.88 -95.42 29.52
C ALA A 768 4.22 -96.11 28.31
N PRO A 769 4.99 -96.73 27.39
CA PRO A 769 4.41 -97.40 26.22
C PRO A 769 3.67 -98.71 26.56
N GLY A 770 3.89 -99.28 27.76
CA GLY A 770 3.26 -100.52 28.20
C GLY A 770 4.16 -101.74 28.03
N VAL A 771 3.79 -102.84 28.70
CA VAL A 771 4.53 -104.10 28.68
C VAL A 771 4.51 -104.70 27.27
N GLY A 772 5.67 -105.09 26.75
CA GLY A 772 5.81 -105.66 25.42
C GLY A 772 6.16 -104.66 24.32
N ASN A 773 6.30 -103.37 24.65
CA ASN A 773 6.63 -102.28 23.71
C ASN A 773 8.02 -101.70 24.02
N ASP A 774 9.04 -102.57 24.08
CA ASP A 774 10.44 -102.18 24.26
C ASP A 774 11.06 -101.66 22.95
N GLY A 775 11.91 -100.64 23.02
CA GLY A 775 12.39 -99.99 21.79
C GLY A 775 12.89 -98.60 22.02
N TRP A 776 12.98 -97.80 20.96
CA TRP A 776 13.45 -96.42 21.03
C TRP A 776 12.65 -95.47 20.14
N VAL A 777 12.68 -94.21 20.52
CA VAL A 777 12.17 -93.09 19.72
C VAL A 777 13.23 -91.99 19.66
N ASP A 778 13.44 -91.43 18.47
CA ASP A 778 14.27 -90.25 18.29
C ASP A 778 13.41 -89.00 18.40
N LEU A 779 13.79 -88.09 19.28
CA LEU A 779 13.13 -86.82 19.54
C LEU A 779 13.91 -85.70 18.85
N ARG A 780 13.18 -84.74 18.29
CA ARG A 780 13.72 -83.45 17.86
C ARG A 780 12.75 -82.34 18.26
N ILE A 781 13.26 -81.25 18.83
CA ILE A 781 12.44 -80.06 19.09
C ILE A 781 12.57 -79.11 17.91
N ASN A 782 11.47 -78.86 17.19
CA ASN A 782 11.43 -77.99 16.02
C ASN A 782 11.58 -76.51 16.45
N LEU A 783 12.82 -76.01 16.53
CA LEU A 783 13.12 -74.63 16.91
C LEU A 783 13.17 -73.67 15.71
N SER A 784 13.31 -74.19 14.49
CA SER A 784 13.34 -73.38 13.26
C SER A 784 12.01 -72.68 12.98
N SER A 785 11.95 -71.69 12.08
CA SER A 785 10.69 -71.03 11.69
C SER A 785 9.68 -71.96 11.00
N SER A 786 10.12 -73.13 10.55
CA SER A 786 9.27 -74.18 9.99
C SER A 786 9.32 -75.45 10.82
N ALA A 787 8.21 -76.18 10.86
CA ALA A 787 8.13 -77.48 11.51
C ALA A 787 8.36 -78.60 10.51
N SER A 788 8.80 -79.76 10.99
CA SER A 788 8.74 -81.00 10.21
C SER A 788 8.58 -82.22 11.13
N GLY A 789 8.19 -83.34 10.53
CA GLY A 789 7.99 -84.60 11.24
C GLY A 789 6.64 -84.70 11.96
N THR A 790 6.48 -85.79 12.68
CA THR A 790 5.23 -86.19 13.36
C THR A 790 5.40 -86.04 14.86
N THR A 791 4.36 -85.60 15.57
CA THR A 791 4.31 -85.56 17.04
C THR A 791 3.24 -86.52 17.55
N CYS A 792 3.43 -87.01 18.77
CA CYS A 792 2.44 -87.85 19.47
C CYS A 792 2.08 -87.19 20.80
N THR A 793 1.35 -86.08 20.78
CA THR A 793 0.78 -85.49 22.01
C THR A 793 -0.45 -86.26 22.51
N SER A 794 -0.95 -87.18 21.69
CA SER A 794 -2.03 -88.13 21.98
C SER A 794 -1.68 -89.50 21.39
N ALA A 795 -2.55 -90.50 21.58
CA ALA A 795 -2.39 -91.83 20.98
C ALA A 795 -2.49 -91.84 19.44
N THR A 796 -2.82 -90.70 18.81
CA THR A 796 -2.88 -90.56 17.35
C THR A 796 -1.75 -89.65 16.85
N PRO A 797 -1.01 -90.07 15.80
CA PRO A 797 0.01 -89.22 15.19
C PRO A 797 -0.57 -87.93 14.60
N ALA A 798 0.10 -86.81 14.83
CA ALA A 798 -0.25 -85.51 14.26
C ALA A 798 0.98 -84.82 13.67
N ALA A 799 0.79 -83.83 12.79
CA ALA A 799 1.91 -83.03 12.30
C ALA A 799 2.54 -82.24 13.47
N ALA A 800 3.86 -82.29 13.60
CA ALA A 800 4.56 -81.50 14.61
C ALA A 800 4.48 -80.00 14.27
N THR A 801 4.37 -79.15 15.28
CA THR A 801 4.39 -77.69 15.13
C THR A 801 5.81 -77.14 15.29
N THR A 802 5.98 -75.84 15.06
CA THR A 802 7.24 -75.16 15.36
C THR A 802 7.15 -74.43 16.69
N ALA A 803 8.25 -74.40 17.45
CA ALA A 803 8.40 -73.51 18.60
C ALA A 803 8.83 -72.08 18.18
N ASN A 804 9.35 -71.93 16.96
CA ASN A 804 9.87 -70.69 16.39
C ASN A 804 10.85 -69.95 17.33
N LYS A 805 11.87 -70.68 17.80
CA LYS A 805 12.93 -70.17 18.70
C LYS A 805 14.29 -70.46 18.11
N THR A 806 14.55 -69.93 16.92
CA THR A 806 15.78 -70.16 16.14
C THR A 806 17.04 -69.82 16.93
N TRP A 807 16.96 -68.88 17.87
CA TRP A 807 18.03 -68.48 18.77
C TRP A 807 18.48 -69.57 19.77
N LEU A 808 17.74 -70.67 19.90
CA LEU A 808 18.08 -71.81 20.76
C LEU A 808 18.64 -73.01 19.99
N ARG A 809 18.88 -72.88 18.67
CA ARG A 809 19.49 -73.94 17.86
C ARG A 809 20.97 -74.12 18.21
N GLY A 810 21.47 -75.35 18.13
CA GLY A 810 22.84 -75.69 18.53
C GLY A 810 23.65 -76.29 17.41
N ASN A 811 24.93 -76.53 17.68
CA ASN A 811 25.77 -77.36 16.83
C ASN A 811 25.63 -78.82 17.25
N TRP A 812 24.81 -79.57 16.51
CA TRP A 812 24.49 -80.98 16.78
C TRP A 812 25.06 -81.93 15.72
N GLY A 813 26.27 -81.63 15.21
CA GLY A 813 27.00 -82.51 14.29
C GLY A 813 27.23 -81.96 12.88
N GLY A 814 27.16 -80.63 12.68
CA GLY A 814 27.24 -80.00 11.36
C GLY A 814 28.10 -78.74 11.27
N GLY A 815 28.98 -78.50 12.25
CA GLY A 815 29.88 -77.33 12.28
C GLY A 815 29.20 -76.00 12.65
N ASN A 816 27.94 -75.80 12.27
CA ASN A 816 27.14 -74.61 12.52
C ASN A 816 26.13 -74.78 13.66
N TYR A 817 25.73 -73.67 14.29
CA TYR A 817 24.74 -73.52 15.35
C TYR A 817 23.32 -73.30 14.81
N ASP A 818 22.97 -74.05 13.77
CA ASP A 818 21.74 -73.94 13.00
C ASP A 818 20.92 -75.24 13.03
N LYS A 819 21.17 -76.14 13.99
CA LYS A 819 20.45 -77.42 14.08
C LYS A 819 19.53 -77.47 15.31
N ASP A 820 18.40 -78.12 15.10
CA ASP A 820 17.45 -78.43 16.16
C ASP A 820 18.02 -79.54 17.07
N PRO A 821 17.83 -79.46 18.40
CA PRO A 821 18.37 -80.47 19.30
C PRO A 821 17.65 -81.79 19.15
N THR A 822 18.42 -82.87 19.18
CA THR A 822 17.93 -84.24 19.09
C THR A 822 18.35 -85.06 20.31
N ALA A 823 17.57 -86.08 20.64
CA ALA A 823 17.93 -87.09 21.63
C ALA A 823 17.21 -88.40 21.32
N ARG A 824 17.72 -89.52 21.84
CA ARG A 824 17.07 -90.82 21.80
C ARG A 824 16.53 -91.19 23.17
N ALA A 825 15.27 -91.59 23.23
CA ALA A 825 14.68 -92.22 24.40
C ALA A 825 14.49 -93.72 24.15
N ARG A 826 14.93 -94.56 25.09
CA ARG A 826 14.83 -96.03 24.98
C ARG A 826 14.02 -96.65 26.14
N PHE A 827 13.04 -97.48 25.81
CA PHE A 827 12.24 -98.25 26.75
C PHE A 827 12.71 -99.72 26.77
N GLY A 828 12.56 -100.38 27.92
CA GLY A 828 13.03 -101.76 28.14
C GLY A 828 14.55 -101.88 28.37
N ALA A 829 15.24 -100.76 28.60
CA ALA A 829 16.65 -100.72 28.94
C ALA A 829 16.83 -100.31 30.41
N TYR A 830 17.57 -101.11 31.17
CA TYR A 830 17.78 -100.93 32.60
C TYR A 830 19.20 -100.43 32.89
N LYS A 831 19.37 -99.55 33.88
CA LYS A 831 20.72 -99.30 34.43
C LYS A 831 21.22 -100.62 35.00
N GLY A 832 22.30 -101.17 34.45
CA GLY A 832 23.09 -102.17 35.16
C GLY A 832 23.46 -101.60 36.54
N SER A 833 23.14 -102.32 37.61
CA SER A 833 23.49 -101.91 38.96
C SER A 833 25.01 -101.94 39.13
N ASP A 834 25.62 -100.84 39.58
CA ASP A 834 27.01 -100.83 40.05
C ASP A 834 27.25 -101.76 41.26
N ARG A 835 26.20 -102.38 41.82
CA ARG A 835 26.26 -103.40 42.88
C ARG A 835 25.03 -104.32 42.88
N PHE A 836 24.95 -105.32 42.00
CA PHE A 836 24.14 -106.52 42.27
C PHE A 836 24.77 -107.76 41.63
N ILE A 837 25.02 -108.79 42.47
CA ILE A 837 25.74 -110.03 42.15
C ILE A 837 24.77 -111.20 41.82
N PHE A 838 23.44 -111.00 41.82
CA PHE A 838 22.51 -111.99 41.25
C PHE A 838 21.12 -111.38 41.02
N GLN A 839 20.52 -111.69 39.87
CA GLN A 839 19.10 -111.50 39.61
C GLN A 839 18.54 -112.86 39.18
N ARG A 840 17.56 -113.37 39.93
CA ARG A 840 16.82 -114.60 39.61
C ARG A 840 15.44 -114.20 39.12
N GLU A 841 15.12 -114.59 37.89
CA GLU A 841 13.76 -114.57 37.35
C GLU A 841 12.88 -115.58 38.08
N ASN A 842 11.63 -115.21 38.32
CA ASN A 842 10.55 -116.15 38.54
C ASN A 842 9.36 -115.68 37.70
N TYR A 843 9.20 -116.42 36.59
CA TYR A 843 8.08 -116.61 35.65
C TYR A 843 7.37 -115.41 35.04
#